data_AF-A0ABD0JL82-F1
#
_entry.id   AF-A0ABD0JL82-F1
#
_cell.length_a   1.000
_cell.length_b   1.000
_cell.length_c   1.000
_cell.angle_alpha   90.00
_cell.angle_beta   90.00
_cell.angle_gamma   90.00
#
_symmetry.space_group_name_H-M   'P 1'
#
loop_
_entity.id
_entity.type
_entity.pdbx_description
1 polymer ?
#
loop_
_entity_poly.entity_id
_entity_poly.type
_entity_poly.pdbx_seq_one_letter_code
_entity_poly.pdbx_strand_id
1 'polypeptide(L)'
;LLKFFEGLGHHAIGMDTQNSTTNPLHLSWSRAVFNQSRTTNLPAPKGPEGCLVLQPQSPDPEESFVPWDNPDNLISPEVSAVAERVVVDNLIPLLCLFGLPANVINMAAFHRQGLKERINLCLFCLALMDLLALVSMVMTYGERLVTQFTINHYLMGLIGCSWASQYLSAIIASERCLCIVSPLRAHDLLKTRTMLIIIVVGCLLIIAPMFVINTKISFACVYNPLTNSTSLQLHPTQFYLDNRQVLDAFDGLVYGPITLGLFLGVTIVATGITSFKLRSVAAWREKSASSSSTSNLEKKEVALTKMLVATSVVYILCHLPTLTFRISYFFVTDLSLTGRYFNAFLLMSRVLFLTGTVNSSINFIVYYAMGSRFRLTENDTTMSGNVIKVYVHTGDVKGAGTDANVTIVIHDAKGNKTSPIKLDNFFRNDFERGQLDVFRLGSRDTSMLTDKPHVLELSRDNSGFGSEWYLDSVTIATHDGTEFPFPFNRWVHAHTSYRIPHLDTLLPQHDPFPEERARRLLNARDVYKSFLQGVRLKATFENFTNILKPRTWSRLSQLEELFSDITGLYQRPGCVDYWREDWWFGSQRLAGVDPTIISLCRQIPAKMAVTEQELLPFLEGLSLAQVVEQNRLFVCDLFRMKDFRNGHKGRVLTSPIALFYVNNKEQLMPIAIQLFQDPGADNPVFFPSDDPYTWLLAKMWYNVGESNHHQSLTHLNLTHILMESFCLATHRELSGNHPIFRLLKVHFMFLFNINSRANNILLAPDGLFDAISAIGSTKLRELGRRRLVDWRVDVDGTLPECLKARGVDDPNILPNYYYRHDAMLLYNAIKKYVRSYVCLYYHDDQELQADTEIQAWAAALAASRDQGGYGIQGMPLTQGKLTSRDDLVLVLACIIFTCSVQHAAVNFPQYDHFSYAPNYPFLLLGDPPTDKVARSEEDVVKLIPDKDSLLDGTRAVSIFSSRGTTSLGTPLGSFIVDPPAVTVGQQFRQDLKDIEKVILEQNKSRVPGYDYLNPALVPNSISI
;
A
#
# COMPACT_ATOMS: atom_id res chain seq x y z
N LEU A 1 -18.77 -44.56 13.67
CA LEU A 1 -17.66 -44.31 14.62
C LEU A 1 -18.17 -44.18 16.06
N LEU A 2 -18.95 -43.16 16.44
CA LEU A 2 -19.56 -43.10 17.79
C LEU A 2 -20.48 -44.29 18.13
N LYS A 3 -21.32 -44.74 17.18
CA LYS A 3 -22.13 -45.98 17.34
C LYS A 3 -21.33 -47.29 17.37
N PHE A 4 -20.06 -47.27 16.96
CA PHE A 4 -19.17 -48.44 17.04
C PHE A 4 -18.56 -48.55 18.44
N PHE A 5 -18.34 -47.42 19.12
CA PHE A 5 -17.84 -47.37 20.50
C PHE A 5 -18.93 -47.62 21.56
N GLU A 6 -20.19 -47.25 21.30
CA GLU A 6 -21.30 -47.57 22.23
C GLU A 6 -21.59 -49.08 22.33
N GLY A 7 -21.26 -49.87 21.30
CA GLY A 7 -21.49 -51.32 21.29
C GLY A 7 -20.48 -52.15 22.10
N LEU A 8 -19.33 -51.57 22.48
CA LEU A 8 -18.26 -52.28 23.21
C LEU A 8 -18.39 -52.15 24.74
N GLY A 9 -19.31 -51.32 25.25
CA GLY A 9 -19.45 -51.02 26.68
C GLY A 9 -20.28 -52.00 27.52
N HIS A 10 -20.93 -53.01 26.92
CA HIS A 10 -21.91 -53.85 27.64
C HIS A 10 -21.57 -55.34 27.81
N HIS A 11 -20.39 -55.81 27.39
CA HIS A 11 -19.96 -57.21 27.59
C HIS A 11 -18.52 -57.31 28.09
N ALA A 12 -18.27 -56.90 29.34
CA ALA A 12 -17.08 -57.30 30.09
C ALA A 12 -17.27 -57.02 31.61
N ILE A 13 -18.21 -57.71 32.25
CA ILE A 13 -18.17 -57.89 33.71
C ILE A 13 -18.35 -59.38 33.97
N GLY A 14 -17.25 -60.02 34.36
CA GLY A 14 -17.23 -61.40 34.83
C GLY A 14 -16.08 -62.20 34.23
N MET A 15 -14.89 -62.11 34.83
CA MET A 15 -14.14 -63.29 35.28
C MET A 15 -12.85 -62.90 36.01
N ASP A 16 -12.64 -63.66 37.08
CA ASP A 16 -11.66 -63.59 38.16
C ASP A 16 -10.28 -62.97 37.90
N THR A 17 -9.92 -62.09 38.85
CA THR A 17 -8.55 -61.81 39.27
C THR A 17 -7.94 -63.04 39.95
N GLN A 18 -6.95 -63.68 39.35
CA GLN A 18 -5.76 -64.20 40.04
C GLN A 18 -4.71 -64.73 39.04
N ASN A 19 -3.47 -64.27 39.21
CA ASN A 19 -2.23 -64.75 38.57
C ASN A 19 -2.13 -64.64 37.04
N SER A 20 -1.74 -63.47 36.54
CA SER A 20 -0.68 -63.43 35.51
C SER A 20 0.04 -62.08 35.54
N THR A 21 1.34 -62.13 35.85
CA THR A 21 2.27 -61.05 35.55
C THR A 21 2.22 -60.80 34.04
N THR A 22 1.75 -59.62 33.66
CA THR A 22 1.69 -59.09 32.30
C THR A 22 3.09 -59.12 31.67
N ASN A 23 3.33 -60.10 30.80
CA ASN A 23 4.51 -60.13 29.95
C ASN A 23 4.14 -59.40 28.64
N PRO A 24 4.83 -58.30 28.26
CA PRO A 24 4.63 -57.72 26.95
C PRO A 24 5.03 -58.74 25.87
N LEU A 25 4.42 -58.64 24.68
CA LEU A 25 4.69 -59.51 23.54
C LEU A 25 6.20 -59.69 23.30
N HIS A 26 6.82 -60.75 23.83
CA HIS A 26 8.08 -61.22 23.30
C HIS A 26 7.78 -61.75 21.90
N LEU A 27 8.06 -60.92 20.89
CA LEU A 27 8.08 -61.30 19.48
C LEU A 27 9.22 -62.31 19.27
N SER A 28 8.99 -63.57 19.65
CA SER A 28 9.94 -64.65 19.42
C SER A 28 9.83 -65.13 17.96
N TRP A 29 10.46 -64.44 17.03
CA TRP A 29 10.65 -64.92 15.65
C TRP A 29 11.70 -66.04 15.58
N SER A 30 11.43 -67.22 16.14
CA SER A 30 12.44 -68.27 16.12
C SER A 30 12.76 -68.67 14.68
N ARG A 31 14.03 -68.59 14.28
CA ARG A 31 14.55 -69.17 13.03
C ARG A 31 14.20 -70.67 12.90
N ALA A 32 13.86 -71.31 14.02
CA ALA A 32 13.36 -72.68 14.13
C ALA A 32 12.06 -72.97 13.34
N VAL A 33 11.28 -71.95 12.94
CA VAL A 33 10.09 -72.14 12.10
C VAL A 33 10.41 -72.05 10.59
N PHE A 34 11.61 -71.59 10.21
CA PHE A 34 11.97 -71.33 8.81
C PHE A 34 12.58 -72.53 8.05
N ASN A 35 12.93 -73.62 8.72
CA ASN A 35 13.46 -74.82 8.06
C ASN A 35 12.40 -75.91 7.92
N GLN A 36 11.39 -75.66 7.07
CA GLN A 36 10.52 -76.73 6.57
C GLN A 36 10.99 -77.30 5.21
N SER A 37 12.26 -77.06 4.84
CA SER A 37 12.83 -77.64 3.63
C SER A 37 14.32 -77.96 3.79
N ARG A 38 14.65 -78.99 4.56
CA ARG A 38 15.68 -80.01 4.25
C ARG A 38 15.93 -80.93 5.44
N THR A 39 15.66 -82.22 5.21
CA THR A 39 16.28 -83.41 5.82
C THR A 39 16.40 -83.46 7.35
N THR A 40 15.43 -84.07 8.03
CA THR A 40 15.68 -85.00 9.16
C THR A 40 14.51 -85.98 9.33
N ASN A 41 14.82 -87.28 9.37
CA ASN A 41 13.89 -88.38 9.66
C ASN A 41 13.68 -88.51 11.18
N LEU A 42 12.93 -87.60 11.80
CA LEU A 42 12.46 -87.75 13.18
C LEU A 42 10.92 -87.59 13.24
N PRO A 43 10.21 -88.38 14.05
CA PRO A 43 8.76 -88.24 14.19
C PRO A 43 8.42 -86.89 14.83
N ALA A 44 7.57 -86.09 14.18
CA ALA A 44 7.12 -84.79 14.69
C ALA A 44 6.31 -84.97 15.99
N PRO A 45 6.50 -84.12 17.02
CA PRO A 45 5.66 -84.15 18.21
C PRO A 45 4.20 -83.84 17.84
N LYS A 46 3.24 -84.63 18.32
CA LYS A 46 1.81 -84.35 18.15
C LYS A 46 1.40 -83.20 19.08
N GLY A 47 1.21 -82.00 18.53
CA GLY A 47 0.54 -80.89 19.20
C GLY A 47 -0.99 -80.95 19.06
N PRO A 48 -1.74 -80.04 19.70
CA PRO A 48 -3.19 -79.92 19.53
C PRO A 48 -3.57 -79.65 18.06
N GLU A 49 -4.70 -80.21 17.59
CA GLU A 49 -5.17 -80.04 16.21
C GLU A 49 -5.28 -78.56 15.82
N GLY A 50 -4.68 -78.18 14.69
CA GLY A 50 -4.72 -76.81 14.16
C GLY A 50 -3.62 -75.86 14.66
N CYS A 51 -2.72 -76.30 15.54
CA CYS A 51 -1.58 -75.50 16.00
C CYS A 51 -0.25 -75.96 15.37
N LEU A 52 0.60 -75.02 14.99
CA LEU A 52 1.97 -75.26 14.51
C LEU A 52 2.88 -75.63 15.69
N VAL A 53 3.72 -76.66 15.55
CA VAL A 53 4.59 -77.14 16.63
C VAL A 53 5.99 -76.53 16.49
N LEU A 54 6.45 -75.80 17.51
CA LEU A 54 7.83 -75.27 17.61
C LEU A 54 8.83 -76.44 17.71
N GLN A 55 9.81 -76.52 16.80
CA GLN A 55 10.88 -77.51 16.89
C GLN A 55 12.05 -77.01 17.78
N PRO A 56 12.72 -77.90 18.54
CA PRO A 56 13.95 -77.55 19.26
C PRO A 56 15.08 -77.17 18.29
N GLN A 57 15.95 -76.24 18.69
CA GLN A 57 17.06 -75.72 17.87
C GLN A 57 18.05 -76.81 17.42
N SER A 58 18.65 -76.62 16.23
CA SER A 58 19.77 -77.41 15.70
C SER A 58 20.95 -77.42 16.69
N PRO A 59 21.66 -78.55 16.87
CA PRO A 59 22.83 -78.63 17.76
C PRO A 59 24.08 -77.91 17.24
N ASP A 60 24.03 -77.27 16.06
CA ASP A 60 25.14 -76.52 15.48
C ASP A 60 25.22 -75.08 16.06
N PRO A 61 26.31 -74.69 16.77
CA PRO A 61 26.40 -73.39 17.44
C PRO A 61 26.37 -72.17 16.50
N GLU A 62 26.70 -72.33 15.21
CA GLU A 62 26.61 -71.23 14.23
C GLU A 62 25.17 -71.00 13.74
N GLU A 63 24.25 -71.95 13.92
CA GLU A 63 22.85 -71.85 13.47
C GLU A 63 21.84 -71.50 14.59
N SER A 64 22.25 -71.42 15.86
CA SER A 64 21.34 -71.36 17.02
C SER A 64 21.18 -70.00 17.69
N PHE A 65 21.57 -68.89 17.04
CA PHE A 65 21.33 -67.56 17.61
C PHE A 65 19.86 -67.12 17.47
N VAL A 66 19.32 -66.57 18.56
CA VAL A 66 17.96 -66.04 18.66
C VAL A 66 17.96 -64.53 18.35
N PRO A 67 17.34 -64.06 17.25
CA PRO A 67 17.43 -62.68 16.75
C PRO A 67 17.36 -61.56 17.80
N TRP A 68 16.43 -61.65 18.75
CA TRP A 68 16.21 -60.62 19.77
C TRP A 68 17.23 -60.61 20.91
N ASP A 69 18.05 -61.66 21.06
CA ASP A 69 19.00 -61.85 22.16
C ASP A 69 20.44 -62.09 21.65
N ASN A 70 20.78 -61.53 20.47
CA ASN A 70 22.16 -61.60 19.96
C ASN A 70 23.11 -60.79 20.88
N PRO A 71 24.23 -61.36 21.34
CA PRO A 71 25.27 -60.58 22.02
C PRO A 71 25.90 -59.47 21.15
N ASP A 72 25.89 -59.63 19.82
CA ASP A 72 26.38 -58.63 18.85
C ASP A 72 25.35 -57.55 18.49
N ASN A 73 24.16 -57.56 19.11
CA ASN A 73 23.12 -56.59 18.80
C ASN A 73 23.52 -55.20 19.32
N LEU A 74 23.41 -54.18 18.46
CA LEU A 74 23.76 -52.80 18.81
C LEU A 74 22.85 -52.21 19.90
N ILE A 75 21.68 -52.80 20.11
CA ILE A 75 20.69 -52.35 21.10
C ILE A 75 20.29 -53.53 21.98
N SER A 76 20.39 -53.35 23.30
CA SER A 76 19.98 -54.38 24.26
C SER A 76 18.46 -54.61 24.21
N PRO A 77 17.99 -55.83 24.54
CA PRO A 77 16.56 -56.13 24.58
C PRO A 77 15.76 -55.18 25.49
N GLU A 78 16.34 -54.75 26.61
CA GLU A 78 15.69 -53.84 27.56
C GLU A 78 15.47 -52.45 26.96
N VAL A 79 16.48 -51.92 26.24
CA VAL A 79 16.39 -50.61 25.58
C VAL A 79 15.38 -50.66 24.44
N SER A 80 15.35 -51.75 23.67
CA SER A 80 14.35 -51.98 22.62
C SER A 80 12.93 -51.98 23.18
N ALA A 81 12.69 -52.69 24.30
CA ALA A 81 11.39 -52.76 24.96
C ALA A 81 10.94 -51.44 25.59
N VAL A 82 11.88 -50.64 26.13
CA VAL A 82 11.58 -49.28 26.62
C VAL A 82 11.19 -48.38 25.45
N ALA A 83 11.94 -48.42 24.36
CA ALA A 83 11.66 -47.62 23.18
C ALA A 83 10.32 -48.02 22.51
N GLU A 84 9.97 -49.30 22.51
CA GLU A 84 8.66 -49.77 22.06
C GLU A 84 7.53 -49.16 22.89
N ARG A 85 7.62 -49.21 24.23
CA ARG A 85 6.62 -48.58 25.11
C ARG A 85 6.50 -47.07 24.87
N VAL A 86 7.62 -46.37 24.70
CA VAL A 86 7.59 -44.92 24.49
C VAL A 86 6.98 -44.57 23.13
N VAL A 87 7.41 -45.23 22.06
CA VAL A 87 7.01 -44.87 20.69
C VAL A 87 5.62 -45.41 20.36
N VAL A 88 5.38 -46.70 20.58
CA VAL A 88 4.16 -47.40 20.16
C VAL A 88 3.03 -47.20 21.16
N ASP A 89 3.29 -47.36 22.46
CA ASP A 89 2.21 -47.33 23.46
C ASP A 89 1.83 -45.90 23.88
N ASN A 90 2.70 -44.90 23.67
CA ASN A 90 2.47 -43.52 24.12
C ASN A 90 2.44 -42.51 22.97
N LEU A 91 3.55 -42.33 22.25
CA LEU A 91 3.67 -41.23 21.27
C LEU A 91 2.74 -41.37 20.07
N ILE A 92 2.64 -42.56 19.46
CA ILE A 92 1.76 -42.79 18.31
C ILE A 92 0.28 -42.57 18.69
N PRO A 93 -0.26 -43.17 19.76
CA PRO A 93 -1.63 -42.92 20.22
C PRO A 93 -1.91 -41.44 20.52
N LEU A 94 -0.97 -40.74 21.16
CA LEU A 94 -1.10 -39.32 21.45
C LEU A 94 -1.19 -38.49 20.17
N LEU A 95 -0.32 -38.77 19.19
CA LEU A 95 -0.36 -38.09 17.89
C LEU A 95 -1.66 -38.38 17.15
N CYS A 96 -2.16 -39.62 17.17
CA CYS A 96 -3.44 -39.99 16.58
C CYS A 96 -4.62 -39.28 17.25
N LEU A 97 -4.58 -39.07 18.57
CA LEU A 97 -5.63 -38.34 19.31
C LEU A 97 -5.83 -36.91 18.79
N PHE A 98 -4.76 -36.25 18.38
CA PHE A 98 -4.82 -34.91 17.77
C PHE A 98 -4.98 -34.96 16.25
N GLY A 99 -4.25 -35.85 15.57
CA GLY A 99 -4.20 -35.95 14.11
C GLY A 99 -5.52 -36.37 13.48
N LEU A 100 -6.28 -37.27 14.12
CA LEU A 100 -7.58 -37.72 13.61
C LEU A 100 -8.60 -36.55 13.52
N PRO A 101 -8.93 -35.83 14.62
CA PRO A 101 -9.85 -34.70 14.53
C PRO A 101 -9.29 -33.56 13.66
N ALA A 102 -7.99 -33.30 13.72
CA ALA A 102 -7.33 -32.28 12.90
C ALA A 102 -7.54 -32.50 11.39
N ASN A 103 -7.40 -33.73 10.91
CA ASN A 103 -7.62 -34.05 9.49
C ASN A 103 -9.10 -34.00 9.09
N VAL A 104 -10.03 -34.34 9.99
CA VAL A 104 -11.47 -34.15 9.76
C VAL A 104 -11.80 -32.65 9.61
N ILE A 105 -11.22 -31.80 10.45
CA ILE A 105 -11.39 -30.34 10.36
C ILE A 105 -10.79 -29.81 9.06
N ASN A 106 -9.60 -30.26 8.68
CA ASN A 106 -8.97 -29.91 7.40
C ASN A 106 -9.87 -30.25 6.22
N MET A 107 -10.41 -31.48 6.17
CA MET A 107 -11.34 -31.91 5.14
C MET A 107 -12.59 -31.03 5.10
N ALA A 108 -13.21 -30.74 6.24
CA ALA A 108 -14.39 -29.88 6.33
C ALA A 108 -14.10 -28.44 5.84
N ALA A 109 -12.96 -27.88 6.22
CA ALA A 109 -12.53 -26.55 5.82
C ALA A 109 -12.29 -26.47 4.30
N PHE A 110 -11.54 -27.39 3.71
CA PHE A 110 -11.26 -27.37 2.26
C PHE A 110 -12.50 -27.70 1.43
N HIS A 111 -13.40 -28.54 1.93
CA HIS A 111 -14.70 -28.78 1.29
C HIS A 111 -15.55 -27.50 1.25
N ARG A 112 -15.63 -26.75 2.36
CA ARG A 112 -16.35 -25.46 2.42
C ARG A 112 -15.71 -24.36 1.56
N GLN A 113 -14.39 -24.38 1.42
CA GLN A 113 -13.66 -23.46 0.53
C GLN A 113 -13.89 -23.76 -0.97
N GLY A 114 -14.48 -24.92 -1.30
CA GLY A 114 -14.88 -25.31 -2.65
C GLY A 114 -13.81 -26.15 -3.36
N LEU A 115 -14.15 -27.42 -3.61
CA LEU A 115 -13.29 -28.39 -4.31
C LEU A 115 -13.17 -28.18 -5.83
N LYS A 116 -13.77 -27.10 -6.36
CA LYS A 116 -13.60 -26.70 -7.76
C LYS A 116 -12.20 -26.12 -8.00
N GLU A 117 -11.58 -25.53 -6.98
CA GLU A 117 -10.19 -25.10 -7.02
C GLU A 117 -9.26 -26.31 -6.82
N ARG A 118 -8.34 -26.52 -7.76
CA ARG A 118 -7.43 -27.69 -7.77
C ARG A 118 -6.61 -27.86 -6.49
N ILE A 119 -6.23 -26.77 -5.83
CA ILE A 119 -5.42 -26.82 -4.61
C ILE A 119 -6.22 -27.28 -3.40
N ASN A 120 -7.45 -26.79 -3.26
CA ASN A 120 -8.35 -27.23 -2.19
C ASN A 120 -8.69 -28.71 -2.37
N LEU A 121 -8.82 -29.17 -3.62
CA LEU A 121 -8.94 -30.59 -3.95
C LEU A 121 -7.71 -31.41 -3.50
N CYS A 122 -6.50 -30.98 -3.85
CA CYS A 122 -5.27 -31.67 -3.43
C CYS A 122 -5.14 -31.75 -1.91
N LEU A 123 -5.39 -30.64 -1.20
CA LEU A 123 -5.29 -30.56 0.25
C LEU A 123 -6.38 -31.37 0.97
N PHE A 124 -7.59 -31.40 0.41
CA PHE A 124 -8.67 -32.28 0.89
C PHE A 124 -8.29 -33.76 0.75
N CYS A 125 -7.78 -34.16 -0.41
CA CYS A 125 -7.33 -35.53 -0.65
C CYS A 125 -6.14 -35.92 0.23
N LEU A 126 -5.22 -34.99 0.49
CA LEU A 126 -4.11 -35.19 1.43
C LEU A 126 -4.63 -35.45 2.84
N ALA A 127 -5.53 -34.60 3.34
CA ALA A 127 -6.14 -34.77 4.66
C ALA A 127 -6.94 -36.09 4.78
N LEU A 128 -7.59 -36.53 3.69
CA LEU A 128 -8.26 -37.83 3.64
C LEU A 128 -7.25 -39.00 3.73
N MET A 129 -6.15 -38.94 2.99
CA MET A 129 -5.11 -39.98 3.05
C MET A 129 -4.40 -40.01 4.41
N ASP A 130 -4.11 -38.85 4.99
CA ASP A 130 -3.56 -38.73 6.35
C ASP A 130 -4.52 -39.29 7.39
N LEU A 131 -5.83 -39.00 7.28
CA LEU A 131 -6.85 -39.57 8.15
C LEU A 131 -6.88 -41.10 8.07
N LEU A 132 -6.91 -41.66 6.86
CA LEU A 132 -6.93 -43.11 6.65
C LEU A 132 -5.63 -43.77 7.12
N ALA A 133 -4.49 -43.12 6.95
CA ALA A 133 -3.20 -43.59 7.45
C ALA A 133 -3.17 -43.63 8.98
N LEU A 134 -3.66 -42.58 9.66
CA LEU A 134 -3.76 -42.54 11.12
C LEU A 134 -4.74 -43.58 11.67
N VAL A 135 -5.90 -43.77 11.01
CA VAL A 135 -6.84 -44.85 11.36
C VAL A 135 -6.17 -46.22 11.22
N SER A 136 -5.40 -46.43 10.14
CA SER A 136 -4.62 -47.65 9.95
C SER A 136 -3.58 -47.85 11.07
N MET A 137 -2.91 -46.78 11.53
CA MET A 137 -1.97 -46.86 12.65
C MET A 137 -2.66 -47.26 13.96
N VAL A 138 -3.84 -46.70 14.25
CA VAL A 138 -4.63 -47.08 15.43
C VAL A 138 -5.10 -48.53 15.34
N MET A 139 -5.49 -49.01 14.17
CA MET A 139 -5.87 -50.41 13.96
C MET A 139 -4.67 -51.37 14.08
N THR A 140 -3.48 -50.90 13.69
CA THR A 140 -2.27 -51.72 13.68
C THR A 140 -1.64 -51.84 15.06
N TYR A 141 -1.61 -50.74 15.81
CA TYR A 141 -0.93 -50.61 17.10
C TYR A 141 -1.90 -50.42 18.28
N GLY A 142 -3.19 -50.70 18.07
CA GLY A 142 -4.22 -50.60 19.10
C GLY A 142 -4.26 -51.82 20.01
N GLU A 143 -5.44 -52.05 20.60
CA GLU A 143 -5.66 -53.21 21.47
C GLU A 143 -5.48 -54.54 20.69
N ARG A 144 -4.98 -55.57 21.37
CA ARG A 144 -4.58 -56.86 20.77
C ARG A 144 -5.64 -57.48 19.87
N LEU A 145 -6.92 -57.39 20.25
CA LEU A 145 -8.05 -57.89 19.48
C LEU A 145 -8.22 -57.16 18.14
N VAL A 146 -8.01 -55.84 18.12
CA VAL A 146 -8.11 -55.01 16.92
C VAL A 146 -6.96 -55.29 15.96
N THR A 147 -5.74 -55.42 16.47
CA THR A 147 -4.56 -55.79 15.66
C THR A 147 -4.73 -57.17 15.04
N GLN A 148 -5.25 -58.14 15.81
CA GLN A 148 -5.53 -59.49 15.32
C GLN A 148 -6.59 -59.49 14.22
N PHE A 149 -7.69 -58.75 14.41
CA PHE A 149 -8.73 -58.59 13.40
C PHE A 149 -8.16 -57.99 12.11
N THR A 150 -7.34 -56.94 12.23
CA THR A 150 -6.76 -56.20 11.10
C THR A 150 -5.83 -57.08 10.25
N ILE A 151 -4.98 -57.88 10.88
CA ILE A 151 -4.06 -58.79 10.19
C ILE A 151 -4.82 -59.92 9.49
N ASN A 152 -5.75 -60.57 10.20
CA ASN A 152 -6.47 -61.74 9.66
C ASN A 152 -7.42 -61.40 8.51
N HIS A 153 -7.86 -60.14 8.39
CA HIS A 153 -8.69 -59.67 7.28
C HIS A 153 -7.91 -58.87 6.23
N TYR A 154 -6.58 -58.94 6.25
CA TYR A 154 -5.68 -58.24 5.31
C TYR A 154 -5.86 -56.72 5.25
N LEU A 155 -6.42 -56.11 6.31
CA LEU A 155 -6.65 -54.68 6.40
C LEU A 155 -5.36 -53.87 6.61
N MET A 156 -4.25 -54.55 6.88
CA MET A 156 -2.91 -53.95 6.91
C MET A 156 -2.50 -53.28 5.59
N GLY A 157 -3.15 -53.62 4.48
CA GLY A 157 -2.97 -52.89 3.22
C GLY A 157 -3.31 -51.40 3.29
N LEU A 158 -4.16 -50.98 4.25
CA LEU A 158 -4.50 -49.58 4.51
C LEU A 158 -3.30 -48.73 4.96
N ILE A 159 -2.21 -49.34 5.44
CA ILE A 159 -0.94 -48.61 5.69
C ILE A 159 -0.44 -47.96 4.38
N GLY A 160 -0.82 -48.49 3.21
CA GLY A 160 -0.57 -47.88 1.90
C GLY A 160 -1.07 -46.44 1.77
N CYS A 161 -2.07 -46.01 2.55
CA CYS A 161 -2.51 -44.61 2.61
C CYS A 161 -1.41 -43.66 3.06
N SER A 162 -0.44 -44.13 3.86
CA SER A 162 0.74 -43.34 4.24
C SER A 162 1.61 -43.01 3.02
N TRP A 163 1.89 -43.98 2.14
CA TRP A 163 2.63 -43.73 0.90
C TRP A 163 1.82 -42.87 -0.09
N ALA A 164 0.49 -43.01 -0.11
CA ALA A 164 -0.37 -42.13 -0.92
C ALA A 164 -0.34 -40.67 -0.43
N SER A 165 -0.26 -40.44 0.88
CA SER A 165 -0.04 -39.10 1.46
C SER A 165 1.30 -38.49 1.01
N GLN A 166 2.37 -39.29 0.97
CA GLN A 166 3.69 -38.84 0.48
C GLN A 166 3.65 -38.47 -1.02
N TYR A 167 2.95 -39.28 -1.83
CA TYR A 167 2.71 -38.97 -3.24
C TYR A 167 1.94 -37.66 -3.43
N LEU A 168 0.88 -37.43 -2.67
CA LEU A 168 0.10 -36.20 -2.72
C LEU A 168 0.93 -34.97 -2.30
N SER A 169 1.81 -35.14 -1.31
CA SER A 169 2.76 -34.08 -0.91
C SER A 169 3.70 -33.69 -2.06
N ALA A 170 4.20 -34.67 -2.82
CA ALA A 170 5.01 -34.42 -4.01
C ALA A 170 4.23 -33.76 -5.16
N ILE A 171 2.95 -34.14 -5.37
CA ILE A 171 2.07 -33.47 -6.33
C ILE A 171 1.84 -32.01 -5.96
N ILE A 172 1.53 -31.73 -4.69
CA ILE A 172 1.26 -30.37 -4.21
C ILE A 172 2.50 -29.48 -4.41
N ALA A 173 3.69 -29.97 -4.07
CA ALA A 173 4.94 -29.25 -4.30
C ALA A 173 5.19 -28.98 -5.80
N SER A 174 4.95 -29.98 -6.65
CA SER A 174 5.13 -29.87 -8.10
C SER A 174 4.15 -28.88 -8.74
N GLU A 175 2.88 -28.92 -8.32
CA GLU A 175 1.84 -28.01 -8.79
C GLU A 175 2.17 -26.57 -8.42
N ARG A 176 2.63 -26.32 -7.19
CA ARG A 176 3.05 -24.99 -6.75
C ARG A 176 4.24 -24.48 -7.54
N CYS A 177 5.25 -25.32 -7.73
CA CYS A 177 6.43 -24.98 -8.52
C CYS A 177 6.06 -24.59 -9.96
N LEU A 178 5.18 -25.37 -10.61
CA LEU A 178 4.71 -25.07 -11.97
C LEU A 178 3.93 -23.74 -12.06
N CYS A 179 3.07 -23.44 -11.08
CA CYS A 179 2.32 -22.19 -11.05
C CYS A 179 3.21 -20.96 -10.91
N ILE A 180 4.35 -21.09 -10.22
CA ILE A 180 5.30 -19.98 -9.98
C ILE A 180 6.30 -19.83 -11.13
N VAL A 181 6.76 -20.94 -11.71
CA VAL A 181 7.73 -20.93 -12.81
C VAL A 181 7.07 -20.58 -14.15
N SER A 182 5.85 -21.06 -14.40
CA SER A 182 5.15 -20.88 -15.68
C SER A 182 3.62 -20.77 -15.51
N PRO A 183 3.10 -19.63 -15.02
CA PRO A 183 1.69 -19.47 -14.69
C PRO A 183 0.74 -19.70 -15.89
N LEU A 184 1.13 -19.25 -17.09
CA LEU A 184 0.33 -19.41 -18.31
C LEU A 184 0.18 -20.89 -18.72
N ARG A 185 1.27 -21.67 -18.69
CA ARG A 185 1.22 -23.10 -19.03
C ARG A 185 0.55 -23.94 -17.94
N ALA A 186 0.69 -23.54 -16.67
CA ALA A 186 0.06 -24.23 -15.55
C ALA A 186 -1.47 -24.21 -15.64
N HIS A 187 -2.06 -23.09 -16.11
CA HIS A 187 -3.51 -22.97 -16.28
C HIS A 187 -4.08 -23.95 -17.33
N ASP A 188 -3.35 -24.19 -18.41
CA ASP A 188 -3.80 -25.07 -19.49
C ASP A 188 -3.61 -26.56 -19.17
N LEU A 189 -2.52 -26.90 -18.46
CA LEU A 189 -2.14 -28.29 -18.14
C LEU A 189 -2.83 -28.84 -16.88
N LEU A 190 -3.05 -28.01 -15.85
CA LEU A 190 -3.50 -28.46 -14.52
C LEU A 190 -4.97 -28.13 -14.24
N LYS A 191 -5.85 -28.54 -15.15
CA LYS A 191 -7.32 -28.46 -14.93
C LYS A 191 -7.73 -29.32 -13.74
N THR A 192 -8.69 -28.88 -12.93
CA THR A 192 -9.15 -29.60 -11.72
C THR A 192 -9.59 -31.04 -12.03
N ARG A 193 -10.20 -31.30 -13.20
CA ARG A 193 -10.56 -32.66 -13.63
C ARG A 193 -9.32 -33.55 -13.89
N THR A 194 -8.31 -33.00 -14.56
CA THR A 194 -7.04 -33.69 -14.79
C THR A 194 -6.33 -33.99 -13.47
N MET A 195 -6.31 -33.01 -12.56
CA MET A 195 -5.73 -33.19 -11.22
C MET A 195 -6.43 -34.29 -10.42
N LEU A 196 -7.77 -34.35 -10.47
CA LEU A 196 -8.54 -35.42 -9.82
C LEU A 196 -8.16 -36.81 -10.37
N ILE A 197 -8.02 -36.95 -11.69
CA ILE A 197 -7.62 -38.21 -12.32
C ILE A 197 -6.22 -38.62 -11.87
N ILE A 198 -5.26 -37.68 -11.87
CA ILE A 198 -3.88 -37.91 -11.40
C ILE A 198 -3.90 -38.41 -9.96
N ILE A 199 -4.64 -37.73 -9.08
CA ILE A 199 -4.77 -38.10 -7.67
C ILE A 199 -5.35 -39.51 -7.52
N VAL A 200 -6.49 -39.79 -8.15
CA VAL A 200 -7.19 -41.08 -7.99
C VAL A 200 -6.37 -42.24 -8.53
N VAL A 201 -5.86 -42.12 -9.76
CA VAL A 201 -5.06 -43.18 -10.39
C VAL A 201 -3.76 -43.41 -9.61
N GLY A 202 -3.07 -42.34 -9.23
CA GLY A 202 -1.83 -42.45 -8.47
C GLY A 202 -2.02 -43.06 -7.09
N CYS A 203 -3.05 -42.63 -6.33
CA CYS A 203 -3.34 -43.22 -5.03
C CYS A 203 -3.71 -44.70 -5.15
N LEU A 204 -4.50 -45.10 -6.15
CA LEU A 204 -4.85 -46.50 -6.39
C LEU A 204 -3.62 -47.36 -6.72
N LEU A 205 -2.72 -46.86 -7.59
CA LEU A 205 -1.49 -47.57 -7.95
C LEU A 205 -0.55 -47.75 -6.75
N ILE A 206 -0.57 -46.83 -5.79
CA ILE A 206 0.25 -46.91 -4.58
C ILE A 206 -0.37 -47.81 -3.53
N ILE A 207 -1.69 -47.72 -3.32
CA ILE A 207 -2.38 -48.42 -2.23
C ILE A 207 -2.65 -49.89 -2.59
N ALA A 208 -3.07 -50.19 -3.82
CA ALA A 208 -3.53 -51.54 -4.18
C ALA A 208 -2.45 -52.63 -3.98
N PRO A 209 -1.17 -52.44 -4.37
CA PRO A 209 -0.14 -53.45 -4.13
C PRO A 209 0.15 -53.67 -2.65
N MET A 210 -0.12 -52.70 -1.78
CA MET A 210 0.11 -52.84 -0.33
C MET A 210 -0.84 -53.84 0.33
N PHE A 211 -2.03 -54.06 -0.23
CA PHE A 211 -2.92 -55.14 0.22
C PHE A 211 -2.34 -56.52 -0.06
N VAL A 212 -1.59 -56.67 -1.16
CA VAL A 212 -0.91 -57.93 -1.52
C VAL A 212 0.40 -58.09 -0.74
N ILE A 213 1.18 -57.02 -0.60
CA ILE A 213 2.45 -57.05 0.14
C ILE A 213 2.23 -57.34 1.63
N ASN A 214 1.15 -56.85 2.23
CA ASN A 214 0.89 -57.07 3.65
C ASN A 214 0.22 -58.41 3.98
N THR A 215 -0.06 -59.27 2.98
CA THR A 215 -0.43 -60.67 3.26
C THR A 215 0.76 -61.52 3.73
N LYS A 216 1.93 -60.90 3.98
CA LYS A 216 3.15 -61.54 4.48
C LYS A 216 2.98 -62.33 5.76
N ILE A 217 2.13 -61.83 6.65
CA ILE A 217 1.99 -62.33 8.02
C ILE A 217 0.52 -62.61 8.34
N SER A 218 0.29 -63.63 9.15
CA SER A 218 -1.01 -63.99 9.72
C SER A 218 -0.83 -64.45 11.16
N PHE A 219 -1.88 -64.43 11.97
CA PHE A 219 -1.80 -65.06 13.29
C PHE A 219 -2.04 -66.57 13.17
N ALA A 220 -1.11 -67.36 13.67
CA ALA A 220 -1.27 -68.82 13.79
C ALA A 220 -1.14 -69.24 15.26
N CYS A 221 -1.88 -70.30 15.64
CA CYS A 221 -1.65 -70.96 16.92
C CYS A 221 -0.30 -71.69 16.87
N VAL A 222 0.59 -71.39 17.80
CA VAL A 222 1.90 -72.05 17.92
C VAL A 222 1.99 -72.74 19.28
N TYR A 223 2.28 -74.04 19.26
CA TYR A 223 2.47 -74.89 20.42
C TYR A 223 3.98 -75.04 20.71
N ASN A 224 4.40 -74.64 21.91
CA ASN A 224 5.77 -74.84 22.40
C ASN A 224 5.86 -76.13 23.22
N PRO A 225 6.53 -77.18 22.72
CA PRO A 225 6.64 -78.46 23.42
C PRO A 225 7.54 -78.41 24.67
N LEU A 226 8.42 -77.39 24.80
CA LEU A 226 9.31 -77.25 25.96
C LEU A 226 8.60 -76.61 27.17
N THR A 227 7.66 -75.71 26.92
CA THR A 227 6.89 -75.02 27.97
C THR A 227 5.45 -75.51 28.09
N ASN A 228 5.06 -76.50 27.27
CA ASN A 228 3.70 -77.05 27.18
C ASN A 228 2.61 -75.97 27.07
N SER A 229 2.88 -74.93 26.28
CA SER A 229 1.98 -73.77 26.15
C SER A 229 1.65 -73.50 24.68
N THR A 230 0.38 -73.18 24.42
CA THR A 230 -0.07 -72.65 23.14
C THR A 230 -0.10 -71.13 23.20
N SER A 231 0.45 -70.47 22.19
CA SER A 231 0.42 -69.02 22.08
C SER A 231 0.07 -68.62 20.65
N LEU A 232 -0.73 -67.57 20.51
CA LEU A 232 -1.03 -67.00 19.20
C LEU A 232 0.13 -66.08 18.79
N GLN A 233 0.85 -66.45 17.73
CA GLN A 233 2.03 -65.72 17.26
C GLN A 233 1.88 -65.32 15.80
N LEU A 234 2.63 -64.28 15.40
CA LEU A 234 2.74 -63.90 13.99
C LEU A 234 3.51 -64.98 13.24
N HIS A 235 2.93 -65.45 12.14
CA HIS A 235 3.48 -66.50 11.30
C HIS A 235 3.45 -66.06 9.83
N PRO A 236 4.53 -66.29 9.06
CA PRO A 236 4.54 -66.01 7.63
C PRO A 236 3.46 -66.81 6.90
N THR A 237 2.75 -66.20 5.96
CA THR A 237 1.76 -66.95 5.18
C THR A 237 2.46 -67.84 4.15
N GLN A 238 1.81 -68.94 3.74
CA GLN A 238 2.33 -69.80 2.68
C GLN A 238 2.55 -69.02 1.38
N PHE A 239 1.62 -68.12 1.04
CA PHE A 239 1.74 -67.22 -0.11
C PHE A 239 3.03 -66.39 -0.08
N TYR A 240 3.45 -65.91 1.09
CA TYR A 240 4.71 -65.20 1.24
C TYR A 240 5.92 -66.10 1.04
N LEU A 241 5.93 -67.29 1.61
CA LEU A 241 7.03 -68.23 1.47
C LEU A 241 7.25 -68.63 0.01
N ASP A 242 6.16 -68.88 -0.73
CA ASP A 242 6.19 -69.25 -2.15
C ASP A 242 6.66 -68.09 -3.06
N ASN A 243 6.46 -66.83 -2.64
CA ASN A 243 6.73 -65.63 -3.46
C ASN A 243 7.73 -64.67 -2.80
N ARG A 244 8.56 -65.16 -1.86
CA ARG A 244 9.37 -64.35 -0.95
C ARG A 244 10.25 -63.32 -1.65
N GLN A 245 10.96 -63.74 -2.70
CA GLN A 245 11.88 -62.87 -3.44
C GLN A 245 11.16 -61.67 -4.06
N VAL A 246 9.96 -61.90 -4.60
CA VAL A 246 9.16 -60.85 -5.25
C VAL A 246 8.59 -59.89 -4.19
N LEU A 247 7.95 -60.43 -3.14
CA LEU A 247 7.31 -59.60 -2.11
C LEU A 247 8.32 -58.81 -1.25
N ASP A 248 9.52 -59.33 -1.04
CA ASP A 248 10.60 -58.60 -0.35
C ASP A 248 11.26 -57.55 -1.25
N ALA A 249 11.37 -57.80 -2.56
CA ALA A 249 11.81 -56.78 -3.51
C ALA A 249 10.81 -55.62 -3.61
N PHE A 250 9.49 -55.91 -3.68
CA PHE A 250 8.47 -54.85 -3.72
C PHE A 250 8.45 -54.01 -2.42
N ASP A 251 8.44 -54.64 -1.25
CA ASP A 251 8.41 -53.94 0.04
C ASP A 251 9.73 -53.21 0.35
N GLY A 252 10.86 -53.91 0.15
CA GLY A 252 12.19 -53.41 0.48
C GLY A 252 12.72 -52.37 -0.51
N LEU A 253 12.61 -52.63 -1.83
CA LEU A 253 13.26 -51.83 -2.88
C LEU A 253 12.30 -50.83 -3.53
N VAL A 254 11.12 -51.29 -3.96
CA VAL A 254 10.16 -50.45 -4.69
C VAL A 254 9.54 -49.43 -3.74
N TYR A 255 8.84 -49.89 -2.68
CA TYR A 255 8.20 -49.01 -1.69
C TYR A 255 9.16 -48.38 -0.68
N GLY A 256 10.38 -48.92 -0.58
CA GLY A 256 11.48 -48.35 0.19
C GLY A 256 12.17 -47.21 -0.57
N PRO A 257 13.44 -47.36 -1.00
CA PRO A 257 14.25 -46.26 -1.52
C PRO A 257 13.76 -45.69 -2.86
N ILE A 258 13.14 -46.49 -3.75
CA ILE A 258 12.74 -46.00 -5.08
C ILE A 258 11.57 -45.03 -4.98
N THR A 259 10.42 -45.46 -4.46
CA THR A 259 9.22 -44.63 -4.36
C THR A 259 9.42 -43.47 -3.39
N LEU A 260 9.98 -43.72 -2.21
CA LEU A 260 10.26 -42.66 -1.23
C LEU A 260 11.30 -41.66 -1.75
N GLY A 261 12.38 -42.15 -2.37
CA GLY A 261 13.43 -41.31 -2.94
C GLY A 261 12.91 -40.43 -4.08
N LEU A 262 12.03 -40.98 -4.93
CA LEU A 262 11.38 -40.22 -6.00
C LEU A 262 10.53 -39.08 -5.42
N PHE A 263 9.62 -39.36 -4.49
CA PHE A 263 8.72 -38.34 -3.94
C PHE A 263 9.47 -37.28 -3.12
N LEU A 264 10.46 -37.70 -2.33
CA LEU A 264 11.30 -36.79 -1.56
C LEU A 264 12.16 -35.91 -2.49
N GLY A 265 12.79 -36.49 -3.51
CA GLY A 265 13.60 -35.77 -4.50
C GLY A 265 12.78 -34.73 -5.26
N VAL A 266 11.60 -35.11 -5.77
CA VAL A 266 10.67 -34.18 -6.43
C VAL A 266 10.28 -33.04 -5.49
N THR A 267 9.94 -33.34 -4.24
CA THR A 267 9.53 -32.33 -3.27
C THR A 267 10.67 -31.35 -2.93
N ILE A 268 11.90 -31.84 -2.72
CA ILE A 268 13.08 -31.01 -2.45
C ILE A 268 13.35 -30.06 -3.61
N VAL A 269 13.38 -30.58 -4.84
CA VAL A 269 13.66 -29.77 -6.04
C VAL A 269 12.56 -28.71 -6.25
N ALA A 270 11.29 -29.12 -6.20
CA ALA A 270 10.16 -28.21 -6.41
C ALA A 270 10.08 -27.11 -5.32
N THR A 271 10.34 -27.45 -4.07
CA THR A 271 10.34 -26.51 -2.93
C THR A 271 11.52 -25.53 -3.02
N GLY A 272 12.70 -26.01 -3.43
CA GLY A 272 13.89 -25.19 -3.65
C GLY A 272 13.68 -24.15 -4.75
N ILE A 273 13.18 -24.58 -5.92
CA ILE A 273 12.86 -23.68 -7.05
C ILE A 273 11.81 -22.64 -6.63
N THR A 274 10.74 -23.07 -5.97
CA THR A 274 9.67 -22.19 -5.47
C THR A 274 10.21 -21.13 -4.52
N SER A 275 11.03 -21.53 -3.54
CA SER A 275 11.58 -20.62 -2.54
C SER A 275 12.54 -19.59 -3.15
N PHE A 276 13.40 -20.03 -4.09
CA PHE A 276 14.32 -19.15 -4.80
C PHE A 276 13.56 -18.12 -5.66
N LYS A 277 12.58 -18.58 -6.45
CA LYS A 277 11.82 -17.70 -7.33
C LYS A 277 10.99 -16.69 -6.53
N LEU A 278 10.37 -17.11 -5.42
CA LEU A 278 9.61 -16.23 -4.53
C LEU A 278 10.49 -15.11 -3.93
N ARG A 279 11.73 -15.42 -3.54
CA ARG A 279 12.70 -14.41 -3.07
C ARG A 279 13.14 -13.45 -4.19
N SER A 280 13.40 -13.97 -5.38
CA SER A 280 13.78 -13.12 -6.53
C SER A 280 12.68 -12.13 -6.94
N VAL A 281 11.42 -12.56 -6.86
CA VAL A 281 10.25 -11.70 -7.14
C VAL A 281 10.06 -10.67 -6.02
N ALA A 282 10.28 -11.04 -4.76
CA ALA A 282 10.22 -10.10 -3.63
C ALA A 282 11.31 -9.00 -3.72
N ALA A 283 12.56 -9.39 -4.00
CA ALA A 283 13.67 -8.44 -4.16
C ALA A 283 13.50 -7.52 -5.39
N TRP A 284 12.89 -8.02 -6.47
CA TRP A 284 12.53 -7.18 -7.62
C TRP A 284 11.38 -6.20 -7.28
N ARG A 285 10.39 -6.61 -6.49
CA ARG A 285 9.29 -5.76 -6.03
C ARG A 285 9.74 -4.64 -5.09
N GLU A 286 10.76 -4.89 -4.26
CA GLU A 286 11.41 -3.85 -3.44
C GLU A 286 12.15 -2.80 -4.29
N LYS A 287 12.72 -3.20 -5.44
CA LYS A 287 13.41 -2.28 -6.36
C LYS A 287 12.49 -1.54 -7.32
N SER A 288 11.28 -2.05 -7.58
CA SER A 288 10.29 -1.49 -8.52
C SER A 288 9.15 -0.72 -7.83
N ALA A 289 9.25 -0.42 -6.53
CA ALA A 289 8.20 0.18 -5.71
C ALA A 289 8.01 1.71 -5.95
N SER A 290 7.80 2.10 -7.20
CA SER A 290 7.28 3.42 -7.61
C SER A 290 5.95 3.34 -8.37
N SER A 291 5.31 2.17 -8.46
CA SER A 291 4.01 2.00 -9.13
C SER A 291 3.03 1.10 -8.36
N SER A 292 1.85 1.68 -8.16
CA SER A 292 0.48 1.14 -8.00
C SER A 292 0.21 -0.25 -7.38
N SER A 293 -0.73 -0.21 -6.42
CA SER A 293 -1.78 -1.21 -6.14
C SER A 293 -1.47 -2.67 -6.46
N THR A 294 -0.79 -3.36 -5.55
CA THR A 294 -0.77 -4.83 -5.58
C THR A 294 -2.16 -5.34 -5.24
N SER A 295 -2.79 -6.09 -6.14
CA SER A 295 -4.16 -6.59 -5.95
C SER A 295 -4.26 -7.44 -4.67
N ASN A 296 -5.41 -7.38 -4.00
CA ASN A 296 -5.71 -8.26 -2.85
C ASN A 296 -5.61 -9.76 -3.20
N LEU A 297 -5.67 -10.13 -4.49
CA LEU A 297 -5.45 -11.49 -4.97
C LEU A 297 -3.98 -11.90 -4.88
N GLU A 298 -3.04 -11.02 -5.23
CA GLU A 298 -1.60 -11.31 -5.26
C GLU A 298 -0.99 -11.47 -3.87
N LYS A 299 -1.45 -10.69 -2.87
CA LYS A 299 -1.02 -10.88 -1.46
C LYS A 299 -1.51 -12.23 -0.90
N LYS A 300 -2.68 -12.70 -1.33
CA LYS A 300 -3.25 -14.00 -0.94
C LYS A 300 -2.46 -15.18 -1.53
N GLU A 301 -2.02 -15.08 -2.79
CA GLU A 301 -1.22 -16.11 -3.45
C GLU A 301 0.17 -16.30 -2.81
N VAL A 302 0.78 -15.20 -2.33
CA VAL A 302 2.07 -15.25 -1.61
C VAL A 302 1.92 -15.94 -0.26
N ALA A 303 0.85 -15.65 0.50
CA ALA A 303 0.59 -16.30 1.78
C ALA A 303 0.32 -17.81 1.62
N LEU A 304 -0.50 -18.18 0.64
CA LEU A 304 -0.77 -19.58 0.28
C LEU A 304 0.53 -20.31 -0.10
N THR A 305 1.39 -19.67 -0.90
CA THR A 305 2.69 -20.24 -1.30
C THR A 305 3.61 -20.46 -0.09
N LYS A 306 3.68 -19.51 0.84
CA LYS A 306 4.49 -19.64 2.07
C LYS A 306 4.00 -20.79 2.96
N MET A 307 2.68 -20.94 3.12
CA MET A 307 2.07 -22.04 3.87
C MET A 307 2.43 -23.40 3.26
N LEU A 308 2.34 -23.52 1.92
CA LEU A 308 2.62 -24.78 1.23
C LEU A 308 4.11 -25.14 1.24
N VAL A 309 5.01 -24.15 1.18
CA VAL A 309 6.45 -24.37 1.41
C VAL A 309 6.71 -24.88 2.83
N ALA A 310 6.05 -24.34 3.84
CA ALA A 310 6.20 -24.81 5.22
C ALA A 310 5.77 -26.27 5.38
N THR A 311 4.65 -26.68 4.78
CA THR A 311 4.22 -28.09 4.78
C THR A 311 5.21 -29.01 4.06
N SER A 312 5.82 -28.57 2.95
CA SER A 312 6.85 -29.37 2.26
C SER A 312 8.13 -29.52 3.08
N VAL A 313 8.51 -28.52 3.88
CA VAL A 313 9.66 -28.63 4.80
C VAL A 313 9.39 -29.65 5.91
N VAL A 314 8.20 -29.63 6.52
CA VAL A 314 7.82 -30.62 7.54
C VAL A 314 7.89 -32.04 6.97
N TYR A 315 7.35 -32.24 5.76
CA TYR A 315 7.44 -33.51 5.04
C TYR A 315 8.89 -33.98 4.83
N ILE A 316 9.77 -33.09 4.34
CA ILE A 316 11.18 -33.43 4.10
C ILE A 316 11.87 -33.85 5.40
N LEU A 317 11.67 -33.10 6.48
CA LEU A 317 12.28 -33.40 7.78
C LEU A 317 11.80 -34.75 8.35
N CYS A 318 10.52 -35.09 8.17
CA CYS A 318 9.97 -36.34 8.68
C CYS A 318 10.44 -37.57 7.88
N HIS A 319 10.65 -37.44 6.58
CA HIS A 319 10.91 -38.59 5.70
C HIS A 319 12.37 -38.76 5.27
N LEU A 320 13.23 -37.76 5.41
CA LEU A 320 14.66 -37.90 5.12
C LEU A 320 15.34 -38.99 5.97
N PRO A 321 15.12 -39.10 7.30
CA PRO A 321 15.68 -40.19 8.09
C PRO A 321 15.17 -41.57 7.65
N THR A 322 13.92 -41.63 7.17
CA THR A 322 13.30 -42.86 6.67
C THR A 322 14.00 -43.36 5.40
N LEU A 323 14.30 -42.45 4.48
CA LEU A 323 15.03 -42.80 3.26
C LEU A 323 16.44 -43.28 3.57
N THR A 324 17.16 -42.58 4.46
CA THR A 324 18.51 -42.98 4.88
C THR A 324 18.50 -44.39 5.46
N PHE A 325 17.57 -44.71 6.36
CA PHE A 325 17.45 -46.05 6.92
C PHE A 325 17.08 -47.12 5.87
N ARG A 326 16.10 -46.84 4.99
CA ARG A 326 15.68 -47.77 3.93
C ARG A 326 16.81 -48.05 2.93
N ILE A 327 17.73 -47.10 2.72
CA ILE A 327 18.95 -47.31 1.94
C ILE A 327 19.97 -48.15 2.73
N SER A 328 20.21 -47.83 4.01
CA SER A 328 21.14 -48.59 4.87
C SER A 328 20.80 -50.08 4.98
N TYR A 329 19.51 -50.41 4.99
CA TYR A 329 19.00 -51.79 4.94
C TYR A 329 19.58 -52.63 3.78
N PHE A 330 19.83 -52.04 2.62
CA PHE A 330 20.40 -52.76 1.46
C PHE A 330 21.89 -53.04 1.60
N PHE A 331 22.64 -52.16 2.28
CA PHE A 331 24.08 -52.27 2.42
C PHE A 331 24.48 -53.08 3.65
N VAL A 332 23.59 -53.19 4.64
CA VAL A 332 23.82 -53.92 5.89
C VAL A 332 22.78 -55.04 6.01
N THR A 333 23.07 -56.19 5.41
CA THR A 333 22.16 -57.36 5.38
C THR A 333 21.79 -57.88 6.78
N ASP A 334 22.67 -57.66 7.76
CA ASP A 334 22.45 -57.97 9.18
C ASP A 334 21.45 -57.04 9.90
N LEU A 335 21.09 -55.91 9.29
CA LEU A 335 20.05 -54.99 9.78
C LEU A 335 18.69 -55.40 9.24
N SER A 336 18.21 -56.59 9.62
CA SER A 336 16.97 -57.17 9.11
C SER A 336 16.23 -57.97 10.20
N LEU A 337 14.99 -58.37 9.91
CA LEU A 337 14.17 -59.21 10.81
C LEU A 337 14.82 -60.56 11.17
N THR A 338 15.82 -60.99 10.40
CA THR A 338 16.55 -62.26 10.62
C THR A 338 18.05 -62.06 10.82
N GLY A 339 18.51 -60.81 10.92
CA GLY A 339 19.92 -60.44 11.01
C GLY A 339 20.40 -60.20 12.44
N ARG A 340 21.71 -60.03 12.62
CA ARG A 340 22.36 -59.86 13.93
C ARG A 340 21.98 -58.56 14.66
N TYR A 341 21.56 -57.53 13.94
CA TYR A 341 21.18 -56.22 14.49
C TYR A 341 19.65 -56.04 14.62
N PHE A 342 18.95 -57.10 15.01
CA PHE A 342 17.49 -57.16 15.06
C PHE A 342 16.83 -56.04 15.89
N ASN A 343 17.35 -55.76 17.10
CA ASN A 343 16.74 -54.75 17.98
C ASN A 343 16.94 -53.33 17.42
N ALA A 344 18.10 -53.08 16.81
CA ALA A 344 18.35 -51.84 16.07
C ALA A 344 17.38 -51.70 14.88
N PHE A 345 17.17 -52.76 14.11
CA PHE A 345 16.21 -52.77 13.00
C PHE A 345 14.77 -52.50 13.45
N LEU A 346 14.33 -53.12 14.55
CA LEU A 346 13.00 -52.88 15.12
C LEU A 346 12.83 -51.44 15.58
N LEU A 347 13.77 -50.93 16.38
CA LEU A 347 13.74 -49.55 16.86
C LEU A 347 13.67 -48.56 15.70
N MET A 348 14.55 -48.71 14.72
CA MET A 348 14.59 -47.83 13.55
C MET A 348 13.26 -47.90 12.78
N SER A 349 12.70 -49.10 12.59
CA SER A 349 11.38 -49.28 11.96
C SER A 349 10.26 -48.56 12.73
N ARG A 350 10.26 -48.58 14.07
CA ARG A 350 9.29 -47.84 14.89
C ARG A 350 9.46 -46.33 14.75
N VAL A 351 10.69 -45.83 14.70
CA VAL A 351 10.99 -44.42 14.47
C VAL A 351 10.45 -43.97 13.09
N LEU A 352 10.51 -44.82 12.05
CA LEU A 352 9.91 -44.49 10.75
C LEU A 352 8.40 -44.30 10.83
N PHE A 353 7.71 -45.19 11.55
CA PHE A 353 6.26 -45.06 11.74
C PHE A 353 5.91 -43.82 12.56
N LEU A 354 6.73 -43.48 13.56
CA LEU A 354 6.56 -42.26 14.34
C LEU A 354 6.69 -41.01 13.47
N THR A 355 7.74 -40.88 12.64
CA THR A 355 7.92 -39.69 11.80
C THR A 355 6.83 -39.56 10.73
N GLY A 356 6.34 -40.68 10.19
CA GLY A 356 5.16 -40.68 9.32
C GLY A 356 3.88 -40.21 10.03
N THR A 357 3.67 -40.67 11.27
CA THR A 357 2.52 -40.26 12.10
C THR A 357 2.59 -38.77 12.45
N VAL A 358 3.79 -38.24 12.72
CA VAL A 358 4.04 -36.81 12.94
C VAL A 358 3.67 -35.99 11.69
N ASN A 359 4.13 -36.40 10.50
CA ASN A 359 3.82 -35.71 9.25
C ASN A 359 2.30 -35.64 9.00
N SER A 360 1.59 -36.75 9.19
CA SER A 360 0.13 -36.82 9.00
C SER A 360 -0.68 -36.09 10.09
N SER A 361 -0.06 -35.66 11.20
CA SER A 361 -0.77 -35.00 12.31
C SER A 361 -0.56 -33.49 12.39
N ILE A 362 0.56 -32.96 11.87
CA ILE A 362 0.97 -31.56 12.08
C ILE A 362 0.43 -30.59 11.02
N ASN A 363 -0.01 -31.08 9.85
CA ASN A 363 -0.47 -30.22 8.75
C ASN A 363 -1.55 -29.21 9.15
N PHE A 364 -2.47 -29.57 10.07
CA PHE A 364 -3.47 -28.67 10.62
C PHE A 364 -2.87 -27.44 11.33
N ILE A 365 -1.81 -27.60 12.10
CA ILE A 365 -1.14 -26.50 12.81
C ILE A 365 -0.61 -25.49 11.79
N VAL A 366 -0.01 -25.99 10.70
CA VAL A 366 0.50 -25.14 9.61
C VAL A 366 -0.64 -24.41 8.91
N TYR A 367 -1.75 -25.09 8.60
CA TYR A 367 -2.91 -24.48 7.95
C TYR A 367 -3.62 -23.44 8.83
N TYR A 368 -3.76 -23.72 10.12
CA TYR A 368 -4.37 -22.81 11.08
C TYR A 368 -3.48 -21.58 11.33
N ALA A 369 -2.18 -21.78 11.58
CA ALA A 369 -1.24 -20.71 11.87
C ALA A 369 -0.98 -19.79 10.66
N MET A 370 -1.05 -20.30 9.43
CA MET A 370 -0.64 -19.56 8.22
C MET A 370 -1.79 -19.28 7.23
N GLY A 371 -2.98 -19.86 7.41
CA GLY A 371 -4.14 -19.71 6.51
C GLY A 371 -5.25 -18.80 7.06
N SER A 372 -5.40 -17.58 6.52
CA SER A 372 -6.45 -16.63 6.94
C SER A 372 -7.88 -17.07 6.57
N ARG A 373 -8.08 -17.78 5.45
CA ARG A 373 -9.39 -18.36 5.07
C ARG A 373 -9.80 -19.55 5.96
N PHE A 374 -8.82 -20.30 6.45
CA PHE A 374 -9.06 -21.43 7.33
C PHE A 374 -9.71 -20.97 8.65
N ARG A 375 -9.20 -19.88 9.22
CA ARG A 375 -9.70 -19.27 10.47
C ARG A 375 -11.08 -18.61 10.36
N LEU A 376 -11.47 -18.11 9.18
CA LEU A 376 -12.81 -17.53 8.95
C LEU A 376 -13.93 -18.59 8.98
N THR A 377 -13.61 -19.86 8.73
CA THR A 377 -14.62 -20.92 8.56
C THR A 377 -15.01 -21.61 9.87
N GLU A 378 -14.21 -21.46 10.93
CA GLU A 378 -14.41 -22.06 12.26
C GLU A 378 -15.23 -21.14 13.18
N ASN A 379 -14.99 -19.82 13.12
CA ASN A 379 -15.67 -18.82 13.94
C ASN A 379 -17.15 -18.56 13.59
N ASP A 380 -17.64 -18.99 12.42
CA ASP A 380 -19.05 -18.84 12.04
C ASP A 380 -19.96 -19.97 12.58
N THR A 381 -19.41 -20.94 13.31
CA THR A 381 -20.18 -22.09 13.84
C THR A 381 -20.71 -21.89 15.26
N THR A 382 -20.39 -20.78 15.93
CA THR A 382 -20.93 -20.46 17.26
C THR A 382 -21.30 -18.99 17.35
N MET A 383 -22.51 -18.70 17.82
CA MET A 383 -23.09 -17.36 18.10
C MET A 383 -23.84 -16.67 16.94
N SER A 384 -25.05 -17.16 16.65
CA SER A 384 -26.17 -16.30 16.25
C SER A 384 -26.64 -15.51 17.48
N GLY A 385 -25.95 -14.41 17.78
CA GLY A 385 -26.31 -13.46 18.83
C GLY A 385 -26.08 -12.02 18.37
N ASN A 386 -26.57 -11.04 19.11
CA ASN A 386 -26.35 -9.60 18.87
C ASN A 386 -24.83 -9.30 18.93
N VAL A 387 -24.15 -9.37 17.78
CA VAL A 387 -22.72 -9.09 17.64
C VAL A 387 -22.55 -7.70 17.06
N ILE A 388 -21.83 -6.83 17.77
CA ILE A 388 -21.36 -5.54 17.26
C ILE A 388 -20.00 -5.76 16.60
N LYS A 389 -19.77 -5.18 15.44
CA LYS A 389 -18.46 -5.22 14.76
C LYS A 389 -17.76 -3.87 14.92
N VAL A 390 -16.50 -3.90 15.30
CA VAL A 390 -15.65 -2.71 15.38
C VAL A 390 -14.58 -2.81 14.30
N TYR A 391 -14.64 -1.91 13.35
CA TYR A 391 -13.69 -1.77 12.25
C TYR A 391 -12.66 -0.72 12.66
N VAL A 392 -11.38 -1.09 12.74
CA VAL A 392 -10.28 -0.19 13.09
C VAL A 392 -9.38 -0.06 11.89
N HIS A 393 -9.22 1.16 11.38
CA HIS A 393 -8.35 1.43 10.23
C HIS A 393 -7.09 2.15 10.70
N THR A 394 -5.96 1.44 10.69
CA THR A 394 -4.64 2.05 10.93
C THR A 394 -4.19 2.77 9.67
N GLY A 395 -3.68 4.00 9.81
CA GLY A 395 -3.28 4.80 8.66
C GLY A 395 -2.06 4.25 7.91
N ASP A 396 -1.87 4.72 6.68
CA ASP A 396 -0.77 4.28 5.81
C ASP A 396 0.47 5.19 5.85
N VAL A 397 0.65 5.93 6.96
CA VAL A 397 1.88 6.71 7.16
C VAL A 397 3.02 5.82 7.64
N LYS A 398 4.27 6.19 7.33
CA LYS A 398 5.45 5.42 7.75
C LYS A 398 5.48 5.31 9.28
N GLY A 399 5.56 4.08 9.79
CA GLY A 399 5.57 3.80 11.24
C GLY A 399 4.20 3.85 11.91
N ALA A 400 3.10 3.85 11.14
CA ALA A 400 1.75 3.94 11.69
C ALA A 400 1.31 2.72 12.50
N GLY A 401 1.90 1.54 12.28
CA GLY A 401 1.48 0.30 12.92
C GLY A 401 1.91 0.20 14.38
N THR A 402 1.16 -0.55 15.19
CA THR A 402 1.41 -0.66 16.63
C THR A 402 1.37 -2.08 17.18
N ASP A 403 2.30 -2.37 18.10
CA ASP A 403 2.31 -3.59 18.94
C ASP A 403 1.65 -3.35 20.32
N ALA A 404 1.11 -2.14 20.56
CA ALA A 404 0.53 -1.77 21.84
C ALA A 404 -0.83 -2.44 22.07
N ASN A 405 -1.19 -2.67 23.33
CA ASN A 405 -2.55 -3.12 23.66
C ASN A 405 -3.53 -1.95 23.48
N VAL A 406 -4.49 -2.09 22.57
CA VAL A 406 -5.54 -1.10 22.32
C VAL A 406 -6.80 -1.46 23.12
N THR A 407 -7.38 -0.48 23.80
CA THR A 407 -8.61 -0.63 24.59
C THR A 407 -9.64 0.40 24.15
N ILE A 408 -10.90 -0.03 24.03
CA ILE A 408 -12.03 0.85 23.75
C ILE A 408 -13.13 0.79 24.81
N VAL A 409 -13.89 1.87 24.93
CA VAL A 409 -15.17 1.93 25.66
C VAL A 409 -16.20 2.57 24.74
N ILE A 410 -17.36 1.94 24.57
CA ILE A 410 -18.44 2.46 23.73
C ILE A 410 -19.52 3.05 24.64
N HIS A 411 -19.93 4.28 24.37
CA HIS A 411 -21.06 4.94 25.02
C HIS A 411 -22.21 5.06 24.03
N ASP A 412 -23.43 4.73 24.47
CA ASP A 412 -24.63 4.96 23.68
C ASP A 412 -25.23 6.36 23.89
N ALA A 413 -26.20 6.74 23.05
CA ALA A 413 -26.87 8.04 23.12
C ALA A 413 -27.69 8.29 24.41
N LYS A 414 -27.96 7.24 25.20
CA LYS A 414 -28.65 7.34 26.51
C LYS A 414 -27.68 7.43 27.69
N GLY A 415 -26.37 7.40 27.42
CA GLY A 415 -25.32 7.52 28.43
C GLY A 415 -24.89 6.19 29.05
N ASN A 416 -25.39 5.04 28.56
CA ASN A 416 -24.86 3.74 28.99
C ASN A 416 -23.50 3.51 28.35
N LYS A 417 -22.63 2.74 29.00
CA LYS A 417 -21.29 2.42 28.50
C LYS A 417 -20.91 0.97 28.72
N THR A 418 -20.04 0.46 27.86
CA THR A 418 -19.42 -0.86 28.05
C THR A 418 -18.37 -0.81 29.18
N SER A 419 -17.95 -1.98 29.67
CA SER A 419 -16.67 -2.08 30.37
C SER A 419 -15.52 -1.87 29.37
N PRO A 420 -14.28 -1.55 29.82
CA PRO A 420 -13.12 -1.47 28.92
C PRO A 420 -12.91 -2.78 28.16
N ILE A 421 -12.87 -2.69 26.83
CA ILE A 421 -12.73 -3.82 25.92
C ILE A 421 -11.36 -3.76 25.27
N LYS A 422 -10.52 -4.76 25.54
CA LYS A 422 -9.25 -4.92 24.82
C LYS A 422 -9.52 -5.44 23.42
N LEU A 423 -9.03 -4.73 22.41
CA LEU A 423 -9.12 -5.16 21.02
C LEU A 423 -7.92 -6.04 20.68
N ASP A 424 -8.18 -7.32 20.42
CA ASP A 424 -7.17 -8.31 20.07
C ASP A 424 -7.83 -9.44 19.27
N ASN A 425 -7.33 -9.71 18.07
CA ASN A 425 -7.65 -10.89 17.29
C ASN A 425 -6.60 -11.96 17.58
N PHE A 426 -6.97 -12.94 18.39
CA PHE A 426 -6.09 -14.04 18.80
C PHE A 426 -5.30 -14.65 17.62
N PHE A 427 -3.97 -14.65 17.73
CA PHE A 427 -3.01 -15.10 16.70
C PHE A 427 -2.97 -14.30 15.38
N ARG A 428 -3.44 -13.06 15.38
CA ARG A 428 -3.25 -12.09 14.29
C ARG A 428 -2.31 -10.98 14.75
N ASN A 429 -1.53 -10.45 13.82
CA ASN A 429 -0.86 -9.18 14.04
C ASN A 429 -1.84 -8.06 13.63
N ASP A 430 -2.40 -7.39 14.62
CA ASP A 430 -3.40 -6.34 14.44
C ASP A 430 -2.72 -4.98 14.33
N PHE A 431 -3.47 -3.99 13.86
CA PHE A 431 -3.09 -2.59 13.82
C PHE A 431 -1.85 -2.29 12.96
N GLU A 432 -1.56 -3.12 11.95
CA GLU A 432 -0.48 -2.87 10.99
C GLU A 432 -0.75 -1.65 10.10
N ARG A 433 0.32 -1.04 9.58
CA ARG A 433 0.23 0.12 8.68
C ARG A 433 -0.72 -0.15 7.50
N GLY A 434 -1.71 0.73 7.32
CA GLY A 434 -2.72 0.65 6.25
C GLY A 434 -3.71 -0.53 6.39
N GLN A 435 -3.73 -1.20 7.55
CA GLN A 435 -4.57 -2.37 7.79
C GLN A 435 -5.96 -1.94 8.29
N LEU A 436 -6.97 -2.66 7.80
CA LEU A 436 -8.31 -2.68 8.37
C LEU A 436 -8.47 -3.94 9.23
N ASP A 437 -8.68 -3.73 10.53
CA ASP A 437 -8.95 -4.77 11.52
C ASP A 437 -10.42 -4.79 11.88
N VAL A 438 -10.97 -5.98 12.12
CA VAL A 438 -12.39 -6.16 12.43
C VAL A 438 -12.50 -7.01 13.69
N PHE A 439 -12.96 -6.40 14.76
CA PHE A 439 -13.18 -7.02 16.06
C PHE A 439 -14.68 -7.31 16.25
N ARG A 440 -15.01 -8.49 16.77
CA ARG A 440 -16.40 -8.90 17.02
C ARG A 440 -16.67 -8.85 18.52
N LEU A 441 -17.57 -7.99 18.95
CA LEU A 441 -17.96 -7.83 20.34
C LEU A 441 -19.23 -8.64 20.61
N GLY A 442 -19.16 -9.56 21.57
CA GLY A 442 -20.28 -10.42 21.92
C GLY A 442 -21.33 -9.69 22.77
N SER A 443 -22.46 -10.37 23.02
CA SER A 443 -23.54 -9.81 23.82
C SER A 443 -23.15 -9.54 25.29
N ARG A 444 -22.13 -10.23 25.83
CA ARG A 444 -21.61 -9.95 27.18
C ARG A 444 -20.98 -8.56 27.25
N ASP A 445 -20.19 -8.20 26.25
CA ASP A 445 -19.43 -6.94 26.22
C ASP A 445 -20.31 -5.73 25.91
N THR A 446 -21.44 -5.98 25.23
CA THR A 446 -22.32 -4.94 24.66
C THR A 446 -23.73 -4.90 25.26
N SER A 447 -24.05 -5.79 26.21
CA SER A 447 -25.38 -5.90 26.85
C SER A 447 -25.91 -4.62 27.48
N MET A 448 -25.01 -3.71 27.88
CA MET A 448 -25.36 -2.42 28.49
C MET A 448 -25.77 -1.36 27.46
N LEU A 449 -25.47 -1.56 26.18
CA LEU A 449 -25.83 -0.62 25.11
C LEU A 449 -27.30 -0.83 24.74
N THR A 450 -28.12 0.19 24.96
CA THR A 450 -29.57 0.16 24.69
C THR A 450 -29.99 1.16 23.61
N ASP A 451 -29.03 1.88 23.05
CA ASP A 451 -29.20 2.84 21.96
C ASP A 451 -27.98 2.84 21.03
N LYS A 452 -27.99 3.69 20.01
CA LYS A 452 -26.91 3.85 19.04
C LYS A 452 -25.61 4.33 19.70
N PRO A 453 -24.44 3.83 19.25
CA PRO A 453 -23.15 4.37 19.64
C PRO A 453 -23.07 5.89 19.41
N HIS A 454 -22.60 6.61 20.41
CA HIS A 454 -22.54 8.07 20.41
C HIS A 454 -21.14 8.60 20.72
N VAL A 455 -20.40 7.98 21.65
CA VAL A 455 -19.01 8.33 21.96
C VAL A 455 -18.18 7.07 22.05
N LEU A 456 -16.98 7.11 21.46
CA LEU A 456 -15.95 6.10 21.58
C LEU A 456 -14.82 6.65 22.47
N GLU A 457 -14.50 5.96 23.56
CA GLU A 457 -13.23 6.16 24.25
C GLU A 457 -12.20 5.18 23.70
N LEU A 458 -11.01 5.68 23.40
CA LEU A 458 -9.89 4.91 22.86
C LEU A 458 -8.64 5.20 23.67
N SER A 459 -7.95 4.14 24.11
CA SER A 459 -6.63 4.26 24.73
C SER A 459 -5.70 3.13 24.27
N ARG A 460 -4.40 3.36 24.41
CA ARG A 460 -3.37 2.32 24.26
C ARG A 460 -2.38 2.38 25.41
N ASP A 461 -1.67 1.28 25.63
CA ASP A 461 -0.47 1.27 26.48
C ASP A 461 0.81 1.52 25.65
N ASN A 462 1.96 1.19 26.22
CA ASN A 462 3.28 1.30 25.61
C ASN A 462 3.98 -0.06 25.43
N SER A 463 3.23 -1.17 25.39
CA SER A 463 3.83 -2.49 25.18
C SER A 463 4.37 -2.67 23.76
N GLY A 464 5.38 -3.52 23.58
CA GLY A 464 5.93 -3.90 22.27
C GLY A 464 7.10 -3.02 21.77
N PHE A 465 7.71 -3.40 20.64
CA PHE A 465 8.90 -2.74 20.08
C PHE A 465 8.53 -1.51 19.22
N GLY A 466 7.31 -1.44 18.68
CA GLY A 466 6.76 -0.27 18.01
C GLY A 466 5.39 0.12 18.59
N SER A 467 5.36 0.85 19.71
CA SER A 467 4.09 1.19 20.39
C SER A 467 3.42 2.47 19.87
N GLU A 468 4.08 3.25 19.02
CA GLU A 468 3.45 4.38 18.35
C GLU A 468 2.32 3.90 17.42
N TRP A 469 1.25 4.67 17.30
CA TRP A 469 0.10 4.25 16.49
C TRP A 469 -0.52 5.45 15.79
N TYR A 470 -0.65 5.40 14.47
CA TYR A 470 -1.43 6.39 13.72
C TYR A 470 -2.76 5.76 13.30
N LEU A 471 -3.85 6.22 13.92
CA LEU A 471 -5.20 5.73 13.65
C LEU A 471 -5.90 6.66 12.64
N ASP A 472 -6.44 6.10 11.57
CA ASP A 472 -7.29 6.84 10.62
C ASP A 472 -8.71 6.99 11.18
N SER A 473 -9.37 5.88 11.50
CA SER A 473 -10.76 5.88 11.98
C SER A 473 -11.15 4.58 12.65
N VAL A 474 -12.18 4.65 13.50
CA VAL A 474 -12.92 3.48 14.00
C VAL A 474 -14.36 3.57 13.52
N THR A 475 -14.93 2.48 13.02
CA THR A 475 -16.36 2.38 12.67
C THR A 475 -17.01 1.29 13.50
N ILE A 476 -18.11 1.60 14.18
CA ILE A 476 -18.89 0.62 14.94
C ILE A 476 -20.12 0.26 14.11
N ALA A 477 -20.25 -1.01 13.72
CA ALA A 477 -21.45 -1.52 13.07
C ALA A 477 -22.32 -2.28 14.08
N THR A 478 -23.55 -1.81 14.26
CA THR A 478 -24.54 -2.48 15.12
C THR A 478 -25.05 -3.78 14.50
N HIS A 479 -25.83 -4.55 15.26
CA HIS A 479 -26.31 -5.88 14.87
C HIS A 479 -27.20 -5.87 13.61
N ASP A 480 -27.87 -4.75 13.33
CA ASP A 480 -28.68 -4.47 12.14
C ASP A 480 -27.83 -4.06 10.91
N GLY A 481 -26.52 -3.89 11.09
CA GLY A 481 -25.59 -3.46 10.04
C GLY A 481 -25.44 -1.94 9.92
N THR A 482 -26.08 -1.14 10.77
CA THR A 482 -25.93 0.32 10.74
C THR A 482 -24.53 0.72 11.23
N GLU A 483 -23.82 1.54 10.45
CA GLU A 483 -22.44 1.94 10.72
C GLU A 483 -22.36 3.34 11.35
N PHE A 484 -21.55 3.46 12.42
CA PHE A 484 -21.29 4.70 13.15
C PHE A 484 -19.78 5.01 13.08
N PRO A 485 -19.34 5.93 12.20
CA PRO A 485 -17.93 6.28 12.07
C PRO A 485 -17.45 7.28 13.14
N PHE A 486 -16.24 7.02 13.62
CA PHE A 486 -15.47 7.81 14.58
C PHE A 486 -14.09 8.13 13.96
N PRO A 487 -13.98 9.19 13.14
CA PRO A 487 -12.72 9.54 12.48
C PRO A 487 -11.71 10.06 13.51
N PHE A 488 -10.43 9.72 13.33
CA PHE A 488 -9.36 10.11 14.26
C PHE A 488 -8.22 10.85 13.55
N ASN A 489 -7.64 10.25 12.50
CA ASN A 489 -6.62 10.81 11.62
C ASN A 489 -5.44 11.50 12.35
N ARG A 490 -4.88 10.86 13.39
CA ARG A 490 -3.76 11.37 14.19
C ARG A 490 -3.04 10.25 14.96
N TRP A 491 -1.85 10.58 15.47
CA TRP A 491 -1.11 9.70 16.37
C TRP A 491 -1.85 9.55 17.72
N VAL A 492 -1.97 8.32 18.20
CA VAL A 492 -2.52 7.97 19.52
C VAL A 492 -1.34 7.92 20.50
N HIS A 493 -1.37 8.72 21.56
CA HIS A 493 -0.33 8.73 22.59
C HIS A 493 -0.57 7.68 23.67
N ALA A 494 0.52 7.11 24.18
CA ALA A 494 0.50 6.11 25.25
C ALA A 494 -0.24 6.64 26.49
N HIS A 495 -1.05 5.79 27.12
CA HIS A 495 -1.77 6.08 28.36
C HIS A 495 -2.67 7.33 28.31
N THR A 496 -2.98 7.81 27.10
CA THR A 496 -3.93 8.90 26.88
C THR A 496 -5.26 8.29 26.47
N SER A 497 -6.32 8.61 27.21
CA SER A 497 -7.69 8.27 26.80
C SER A 497 -8.24 9.39 25.92
N TYR A 498 -8.70 9.02 24.73
CA TYR A 498 -9.32 9.93 23.78
C TYR A 498 -10.81 9.65 23.73
N ARG A 499 -11.64 10.67 23.99
CA ARG A 499 -13.08 10.60 23.73
C ARG A 499 -13.37 11.20 22.36
N ILE A 500 -14.08 10.43 21.54
CA ILE A 500 -14.36 10.72 20.14
C ILE A 500 -15.88 10.64 19.98
N PRO A 501 -16.58 11.77 19.86
CA PRO A 501 -18.00 11.75 19.53
C PRO A 501 -18.22 11.23 18.11
N HIS A 502 -19.40 10.68 17.83
CA HIS A 502 -19.80 10.23 16.50
C HIS A 502 -19.56 11.35 15.46
N LEU A 503 -18.99 10.99 14.30
CA LEU A 503 -18.52 11.89 13.23
C LEU A 503 -17.33 12.82 13.58
N ASP A 504 -17.05 13.08 14.85
CA ASP A 504 -16.00 13.99 15.35
C ASP A 504 -15.90 15.29 14.53
N THR A 505 -17.05 15.89 14.19
CA THR A 505 -17.15 17.15 13.43
C THR A 505 -18.22 18.04 14.04
N LEU A 506 -17.80 19.06 14.79
CA LEU A 506 -18.71 19.92 15.56
C LEU A 506 -18.09 21.27 15.95
N LEU A 507 -18.96 22.27 16.10
CA LEU A 507 -18.61 23.60 16.58
C LEU A 507 -18.24 23.58 18.07
N PRO A 508 -17.37 24.50 18.55
CA PRO A 508 -16.91 24.49 19.94
C PRO A 508 -18.04 24.64 20.96
N GLN A 509 -19.09 25.41 20.65
CA GLN A 509 -20.26 25.57 21.53
C GLN A 509 -21.13 24.31 21.65
N HIS A 510 -20.94 23.32 20.76
CA HIS A 510 -21.65 22.05 20.75
C HIS A 510 -20.77 20.88 21.23
N ASP A 511 -19.54 21.15 21.67
CA ASP A 511 -18.60 20.10 22.08
C ASP A 511 -18.93 19.55 23.46
N PRO A 512 -19.20 18.23 23.59
CA PRO A 512 -19.45 17.62 24.89
C PRO A 512 -18.18 17.58 25.78
N PHE A 513 -17.00 17.83 25.22
CA PHE A 513 -15.71 17.77 25.91
C PHE A 513 -14.87 19.06 25.71
N PRO A 514 -15.37 20.24 26.14
CA PRO A 514 -14.75 21.53 25.83
C PRO A 514 -13.34 21.69 26.43
N GLU A 515 -13.08 21.16 27.62
CA GLU A 515 -11.76 21.18 28.24
C GLU A 515 -10.72 20.37 27.46
N GLU A 516 -11.14 19.21 26.93
CA GLU A 516 -10.27 18.35 26.13
C GLU A 516 -9.96 18.98 24.78
N ARG A 517 -10.96 19.62 24.16
CA ARG A 517 -10.82 20.42 22.94
C ARG A 517 -9.82 21.57 23.16
N ALA A 518 -9.99 22.34 24.23
CA ALA A 518 -9.10 23.46 24.57
C ALA A 518 -7.65 22.99 24.79
N ARG A 519 -7.44 21.88 25.50
CA ARG A 519 -6.10 21.29 25.69
C ARG A 519 -5.46 20.84 24.38
N ARG A 520 -6.24 20.20 23.49
CA ARG A 520 -5.75 19.79 22.15
C ARG A 520 -5.34 21.02 21.32
N LEU A 521 -6.11 22.11 21.40
CA LEU A 521 -5.79 23.36 20.69
C LEU A 521 -4.53 24.03 21.24
N LEU A 522 -4.35 24.05 22.57
CA LEU A 522 -3.11 24.53 23.20
C LEU A 522 -1.88 23.73 22.73
N ASN A 523 -1.98 22.40 22.71
CA ASN A 523 -0.91 21.56 22.19
C ASN A 523 -0.61 21.85 20.71
N ALA A 524 -1.64 22.08 19.89
CA ALA A 524 -1.45 22.45 18.49
C ALA A 524 -0.70 23.79 18.36
N ARG A 525 -1.07 24.81 19.15
CA ARG A 525 -0.37 26.10 19.19
C ARG A 525 1.11 25.95 19.53
N ASP A 526 1.46 25.02 20.42
CA ASP A 526 2.84 24.72 20.80
C ASP A 526 3.60 23.98 19.69
N VAL A 527 3.00 22.94 19.09
CA VAL A 527 3.61 22.17 17.98
C VAL A 527 3.93 23.09 16.80
N TYR A 528 3.02 24.00 16.44
CA TYR A 528 3.18 24.92 15.33
C TYR A 528 3.86 26.25 15.72
N LYS A 529 4.38 26.38 16.95
CA LYS A 529 5.09 27.59 17.41
C LYS A 529 6.44 27.78 16.71
N SER A 530 7.15 26.70 16.44
CA SER A 530 8.48 26.72 15.79
C SER A 530 8.42 27.19 14.33
N PHE A 531 7.29 26.99 13.66
CA PHE A 531 7.05 27.50 12.31
C PHE A 531 6.96 29.03 12.27
N LEU A 532 6.48 29.67 13.35
CA LEU A 532 6.52 31.14 13.49
C LEU A 532 7.95 31.68 13.66
N GLN A 533 8.87 30.85 14.14
CA GLN A 533 10.29 31.19 14.33
C GLN A 533 11.14 30.81 13.11
N GLY A 534 10.53 30.29 12.03
CA GLY A 534 11.23 29.93 10.80
C GLY A 534 12.12 28.69 10.89
N VAL A 535 11.89 27.80 11.87
CA VAL A 535 12.70 26.57 12.05
C VAL A 535 12.33 25.54 10.98
N ARG A 536 13.34 25.11 10.21
CA ARG A 536 13.22 24.36 8.94
C ARG A 536 13.39 22.85 9.15
N LEU A 537 12.60 22.02 8.46
CA LEU A 537 12.84 20.58 8.38
C LEU A 537 14.03 20.29 7.46
N LYS A 538 15.08 19.66 7.98
CA LYS A 538 16.26 19.25 7.20
C LYS A 538 15.85 18.15 6.20
N ALA A 539 15.86 18.46 4.91
CA ALA A 539 15.78 17.47 3.84
C ALA A 539 17.14 17.39 3.16
N THR A 540 17.72 16.18 3.09
CA THR A 540 18.93 15.88 2.32
C THR A 540 18.55 15.41 0.93
N PHE A 541 19.19 15.94 -0.10
CA PHE A 541 19.15 15.40 -1.46
C PHE A 541 20.58 15.02 -1.89
N GLU A 542 20.69 13.97 -2.69
CA GLU A 542 21.92 13.54 -3.35
C GLU A 542 22.35 14.56 -4.40
N ASN A 543 23.66 14.77 -4.51
CA ASN A 543 24.30 15.87 -5.24
C ASN A 543 23.78 16.07 -6.68
N PHE A 544 23.26 17.27 -6.94
CA PHE A 544 23.18 17.86 -8.28
C PHE A 544 24.55 18.40 -8.68
N THR A 545 25.49 17.51 -9.02
CA THR A 545 26.76 17.92 -9.64
C THR A 545 27.19 16.90 -10.66
N ASN A 546 26.95 17.20 -11.94
CA ASN A 546 27.84 16.79 -13.03
C ASN A 546 27.94 17.98 -13.97
N ILE A 547 28.89 18.87 -13.68
CA ILE A 547 29.32 19.96 -14.56
C ILE A 547 30.04 19.29 -15.73
N LEU A 548 29.36 19.19 -16.88
CA LEU A 548 30.00 18.90 -18.15
C LEU A 548 30.50 20.23 -18.75
N LYS A 549 31.40 20.14 -19.73
CA LYS A 549 32.04 21.33 -20.30
C LYS A 549 31.02 22.16 -21.11
N PRO A 550 31.08 23.51 -21.03
CA PRO A 550 30.14 24.39 -21.71
C PRO A 550 30.18 24.18 -23.22
N ARG A 551 29.00 24.02 -23.84
CA ARG A 551 28.80 24.17 -25.28
C ARG A 551 28.12 25.50 -25.53
N THR A 552 28.76 26.35 -26.33
CA THR A 552 28.20 27.62 -26.79
C THR A 552 27.24 27.39 -27.96
N TRP A 553 26.22 28.23 -28.06
CA TRP A 553 25.27 28.25 -29.16
C TRP A 553 25.83 29.09 -30.31
N SER A 554 25.60 28.66 -31.56
CA SER A 554 25.99 29.41 -32.76
C SER A 554 24.81 29.90 -33.60
N ARG A 555 23.61 29.34 -33.40
CA ARG A 555 22.36 29.73 -34.08
C ARG A 555 21.15 29.33 -33.24
N LEU A 556 20.02 30.02 -33.39
CA LEU A 556 18.79 29.73 -32.62
C LEU A 556 18.21 28.35 -32.94
N SER A 557 18.39 27.83 -34.15
CA SER A 557 17.85 26.51 -34.53
C SER A 557 18.43 25.36 -33.68
N GLN A 558 19.64 25.52 -33.12
CA GLN A 558 20.23 24.51 -32.22
C GLN A 558 19.46 24.35 -30.90
N LEU A 559 18.72 25.38 -30.48
CA LEU A 559 17.87 25.32 -29.29
C LEU A 559 16.60 24.52 -29.58
N GLU A 560 16.11 24.54 -30.82
CA GLU A 560 14.95 23.75 -31.26
C GLU A 560 15.31 22.27 -31.37
N GLU A 561 16.53 21.98 -31.86
CA GLU A 561 17.12 20.63 -31.93
C GLU A 561 17.32 19.99 -30.53
N LEU A 562 17.30 20.78 -29.44
CA LEU A 562 17.42 20.27 -28.06
C LEU A 562 16.32 19.24 -27.74
N PHE A 563 15.12 19.42 -28.26
CA PHE A 563 14.00 18.53 -27.99
C PHE A 563 13.94 17.30 -28.91
N SER A 564 14.73 17.27 -30.00
CA SER A 564 14.87 16.10 -30.87
C SER A 564 15.97 15.14 -30.42
N ASP A 565 17.05 15.65 -29.80
CA ASP A 565 18.24 14.85 -29.44
C ASP A 565 18.11 14.09 -28.11
N ILE A 566 17.26 14.54 -27.19
CA ILE A 566 17.18 13.99 -25.83
C ILE A 566 16.16 12.84 -25.77
N THR A 567 16.46 11.71 -26.43
CA THR A 567 15.93 10.34 -26.21
C THR A 567 14.47 10.17 -25.71
N GLY A 568 13.54 11.04 -26.13
CA GLY A 568 12.14 11.02 -25.67
C GLY A 568 11.90 11.38 -24.19
N LEU A 569 12.88 11.97 -23.49
CA LEU A 569 12.76 12.32 -22.06
C LEU A 569 11.93 13.60 -21.80
N TYR A 570 11.88 14.51 -22.78
CA TYR A 570 11.18 15.80 -22.71
C TYR A 570 10.33 16.00 -23.96
N GLN A 571 9.08 16.44 -23.79
CA GLN A 571 8.21 16.79 -24.92
C GLN A 571 8.59 18.16 -25.46
N ARG A 572 8.65 18.32 -26.79
CA ARG A 572 8.84 19.64 -27.44
C ARG A 572 7.65 20.54 -27.07
N PRO A 573 7.86 21.68 -26.40
CA PRO A 573 6.77 22.56 -26.00
C PRO A 573 6.16 23.26 -27.22
N GLY A 574 4.84 23.48 -27.20
CA GLY A 574 4.14 24.13 -28.33
C GLY A 574 4.57 25.57 -28.59
N CYS A 575 5.16 26.25 -27.60
CA CYS A 575 5.63 27.63 -27.75
C CYS A 575 6.75 27.80 -28.79
N VAL A 576 7.48 26.74 -29.14
CA VAL A 576 8.57 26.80 -30.14
C VAL A 576 8.05 27.23 -31.52
N ASP A 577 6.78 26.96 -31.82
CA ASP A 577 6.20 27.33 -33.12
C ASP A 577 5.77 28.79 -33.20
N TYR A 578 5.57 29.47 -32.06
CA TYR A 578 4.92 30.79 -32.00
C TYR A 578 5.74 31.88 -31.32
N TRP A 579 6.84 31.55 -30.64
CA TRP A 579 7.56 32.47 -29.73
C TRP A 579 8.01 33.80 -30.36
N ARG A 580 8.22 33.84 -31.68
CA ARG A 580 8.58 35.06 -32.41
C ARG A 580 7.41 35.98 -32.68
N GLU A 581 6.18 35.45 -32.68
CA GLU A 581 4.98 36.16 -33.09
C GLU A 581 4.46 37.12 -32.01
N ASP A 582 3.99 38.28 -32.42
CA ASP A 582 3.51 39.33 -31.49
C ASP A 582 2.18 38.96 -30.83
N TRP A 583 1.27 38.29 -31.54
CA TRP A 583 0.01 37.82 -30.95
C TRP A 583 0.25 36.78 -29.85
N TRP A 584 1.30 35.96 -30.00
CA TRP A 584 1.68 34.97 -28.98
C TRP A 584 2.29 35.65 -27.76
N PHE A 585 3.15 36.65 -27.98
CA PHE A 585 3.60 37.51 -26.90
C PHE A 585 2.40 38.19 -26.19
N GLY A 586 1.38 38.64 -26.91
CA GLY A 586 0.16 39.14 -26.25
C GLY A 586 -0.61 38.05 -25.48
N SER A 587 -0.84 36.89 -26.10
CA SER A 587 -1.65 35.80 -25.50
C SER A 587 -1.06 35.27 -24.19
N GLN A 588 0.27 35.31 -24.02
CA GLN A 588 0.94 34.94 -22.78
C GLN A 588 0.49 35.75 -21.56
N ARG A 589 0.07 37.01 -21.75
CA ARG A 589 -0.46 37.88 -20.68
C ARG A 589 -1.90 37.54 -20.29
N LEU A 590 -2.58 36.72 -21.11
CA LEU A 590 -3.96 36.29 -20.91
C LEU A 590 -4.07 34.83 -20.47
N ALA A 591 -3.21 33.97 -21.02
CA ALA A 591 -3.33 32.52 -20.92
C ALA A 591 -1.97 31.82 -20.67
N GLY A 592 -0.92 32.58 -20.33
CA GLY A 592 0.39 32.04 -19.98
C GLY A 592 0.58 31.84 -18.47
N VAL A 593 1.83 31.92 -18.03
CA VAL A 593 2.27 31.68 -16.64
C VAL A 593 1.82 32.77 -15.65
N ASP A 594 1.71 34.02 -16.11
CA ASP A 594 1.30 35.16 -15.27
C ASP A 594 0.11 35.93 -15.86
N PRO A 595 -1.08 35.33 -15.86
CA PRO A 595 -2.27 35.95 -16.45
C PRO A 595 -2.88 37.01 -15.53
N THR A 596 -2.15 37.59 -14.57
CA THR A 596 -2.73 38.43 -13.50
C THR A 596 -2.26 39.88 -13.51
N ILE A 597 -1.34 40.25 -14.39
CA ILE A 597 -0.75 41.60 -14.46
C ILE A 597 -1.58 42.55 -15.33
N ILE A 598 -2.07 42.05 -16.47
CA ILE A 598 -2.70 42.89 -17.48
C ILE A 598 -3.90 43.67 -16.92
N SER A 599 -3.96 44.96 -17.27
CA SER A 599 -5.00 45.88 -16.84
C SER A 599 -5.46 46.76 -18.00
N LEU A 600 -6.71 47.20 -17.97
CA LEU A 600 -7.27 48.15 -18.92
C LEU A 600 -6.56 49.51 -18.77
N CYS A 601 -6.03 50.04 -19.87
CA CYS A 601 -5.29 51.28 -19.89
C CYS A 601 -6.21 52.44 -20.29
N ARG A 602 -6.68 53.21 -19.30
CA ARG A 602 -7.47 54.43 -19.55
C ARG A 602 -6.60 55.65 -19.86
N GLN A 603 -5.36 55.61 -19.41
CA GLN A 603 -4.37 56.66 -19.64
C GLN A 603 -2.99 56.02 -19.65
N ILE A 604 -2.17 56.37 -20.64
CA ILE A 604 -0.78 55.91 -20.71
C ILE A 604 -0.03 56.42 -19.47
N PRO A 605 0.70 55.56 -18.73
CA PRO A 605 1.47 56.00 -17.57
C PRO A 605 2.48 57.08 -17.95
N ALA A 606 2.52 58.19 -17.21
CA ALA A 606 3.42 59.33 -17.50
C ALA A 606 4.92 58.98 -17.49
N LYS A 607 5.28 57.87 -16.83
CA LYS A 607 6.64 57.30 -16.78
C LYS A 607 7.04 56.52 -18.04
N MET A 608 6.10 56.26 -18.95
CA MET A 608 6.37 55.65 -20.25
C MET A 608 6.57 56.77 -21.28
N ALA A 609 7.78 56.91 -21.81
CA ALA A 609 8.15 57.97 -22.74
C ALA A 609 7.69 57.66 -24.18
N VAL A 610 6.37 57.54 -24.37
CA VAL A 610 5.73 57.27 -25.65
C VAL A 610 4.74 58.38 -25.98
N THR A 611 4.72 58.80 -27.24
CA THR A 611 3.79 59.79 -27.77
C THR A 611 2.64 59.12 -28.51
N GLU A 612 1.49 59.79 -28.61
CA GLU A 612 0.37 59.32 -29.44
C GLU A 612 0.80 59.08 -30.89
N GLN A 613 1.61 59.98 -31.45
CA GLN A 613 2.08 59.90 -32.83
C GLN A 613 2.86 58.61 -33.13
N GLU A 614 3.64 58.13 -32.16
CA GLU A 614 4.40 56.88 -32.27
C GLU A 614 3.51 55.64 -32.19
N LEU A 615 2.34 55.73 -31.56
CA LEU A 615 1.40 54.62 -31.44
C LEU A 615 0.47 54.49 -32.64
N LEU A 616 0.14 55.58 -33.32
CA LEU A 616 -0.81 55.60 -34.46
C LEU A 616 -0.62 54.46 -35.49
N PRO A 617 0.61 54.07 -35.90
CA PRO A 617 0.80 52.99 -36.86
C PRO A 617 0.22 51.63 -36.41
N PHE A 618 0.01 51.43 -35.11
CA PHE A 618 -0.42 50.16 -34.53
C PHE A 618 -1.92 50.13 -34.14
N LEU A 619 -2.65 51.22 -34.36
CA LEU A 619 -4.05 51.39 -33.91
C LEU A 619 -5.10 51.20 -35.03
N GLU A 620 -4.72 50.57 -36.14
CA GLU A 620 -5.64 50.23 -37.26
C GLU A 620 -6.45 51.43 -37.78
N GLY A 621 -5.87 52.63 -37.77
CA GLY A 621 -6.50 53.87 -38.24
C GLY A 621 -7.35 54.62 -37.20
N LEU A 622 -7.39 54.15 -35.95
CA LEU A 622 -8.04 54.84 -34.84
C LEU A 622 -7.08 55.84 -34.15
N SER A 623 -7.65 56.92 -33.63
CA SER A 623 -6.94 57.80 -32.68
C SER A 623 -6.81 57.14 -31.30
N LEU A 624 -5.85 57.58 -30.49
CA LEU A 624 -5.67 57.03 -29.14
C LEU A 624 -6.92 57.23 -28.27
N ALA A 625 -7.59 58.39 -28.42
CA ALA A 625 -8.85 58.69 -27.73
C ALA A 625 -9.95 57.67 -28.06
N GLN A 626 -10.12 57.33 -29.34
CA GLN A 626 -11.09 56.32 -29.77
C GLN A 626 -10.74 54.92 -29.24
N VAL A 627 -9.46 54.56 -29.24
CA VAL A 627 -9.02 53.25 -28.71
C VAL A 627 -9.31 53.13 -27.22
N VAL A 628 -9.07 54.21 -26.45
CA VAL A 628 -9.38 54.26 -25.01
C VAL A 628 -10.89 54.22 -24.78
N GLU A 629 -11.68 55.00 -25.54
CA GLU A 629 -13.13 55.01 -25.44
C GLU A 629 -13.74 53.63 -25.74
N GLN A 630 -13.15 52.90 -26.69
CA GLN A 630 -13.55 51.53 -27.06
C GLN A 630 -12.99 50.44 -26.11
N ASN A 631 -12.26 50.80 -25.06
CA ASN A 631 -11.60 49.86 -24.13
C ASN A 631 -10.66 48.85 -24.82
N ARG A 632 -9.95 49.29 -25.88
CA ARG A 632 -9.04 48.43 -26.67
C ARG A 632 -7.56 48.56 -26.27
N LEU A 633 -7.22 49.46 -25.35
CA LEU A 633 -5.85 49.69 -24.87
C LEU A 633 -5.63 49.03 -23.51
N PHE A 634 -4.54 48.28 -23.37
CA PHE A 634 -4.16 47.57 -22.15
C PHE A 634 -2.70 47.84 -21.79
N VAL A 635 -2.36 47.63 -20.52
CA VAL A 635 -1.02 47.84 -19.99
C VAL A 635 -0.62 46.71 -19.05
N CYS A 636 0.65 46.32 -19.12
CA CYS A 636 1.32 45.55 -18.07
C CYS A 636 2.46 46.40 -17.51
N ASP A 637 2.49 46.57 -16.18
CA ASP A 637 3.45 47.45 -15.51
C ASP A 637 4.07 46.74 -14.31
N LEU A 638 5.35 46.39 -14.44
CA LEU A 638 6.12 45.65 -13.44
C LEU A 638 6.83 46.60 -12.47
N PHE A 639 6.20 47.74 -12.12
CA PHE A 639 6.74 48.79 -11.26
C PHE A 639 7.33 48.29 -9.94
N ARG A 640 6.74 47.26 -9.33
CA ARG A 640 7.21 46.69 -8.06
C ARG A 640 8.63 46.12 -8.15
N MET A 641 9.12 45.86 -9.36
CA MET A 641 10.47 45.36 -9.61
C MET A 641 11.52 46.48 -9.77
N LYS A 642 11.12 47.77 -9.75
CA LYS A 642 12.02 48.91 -9.99
C LYS A 642 13.32 48.86 -9.17
N ASP A 643 13.19 48.56 -7.88
CA ASP A 643 14.32 48.57 -6.93
C ASP A 643 15.24 47.34 -7.06
N PHE A 644 14.93 46.42 -7.97
CA PHE A 644 15.63 45.14 -8.12
C PHE A 644 16.49 45.07 -9.39
N ARG A 645 16.75 46.21 -10.05
CA ARG A 645 17.55 46.30 -11.29
C ARG A 645 18.86 45.55 -11.21
N ASN A 646 19.58 45.71 -10.10
CA ASN A 646 20.74 44.90 -9.78
C ASN A 646 20.22 43.58 -9.22
N GLY A 647 20.28 42.50 -9.97
CA GLY A 647 19.83 41.16 -9.59
C GLY A 647 20.87 40.37 -8.78
N HIS A 648 20.89 39.04 -8.96
CA HIS A 648 21.87 38.14 -8.35
C HIS A 648 23.24 38.29 -9.01
N LYS A 649 24.32 38.43 -8.21
CA LYS A 649 25.71 38.57 -8.70
C LYS A 649 25.89 39.62 -9.82
N GLY A 650 25.14 40.72 -9.75
CA GLY A 650 25.24 41.82 -10.71
C GLY A 650 24.49 41.62 -12.03
N ARG A 651 23.76 40.51 -12.22
CA ARG A 651 22.88 40.30 -13.37
C ARG A 651 21.81 41.40 -13.44
N VAL A 652 21.43 41.82 -14.64
CA VAL A 652 20.41 42.86 -14.83
C VAL A 652 19.01 42.23 -14.80
N LEU A 653 18.12 42.86 -14.03
CA LEU A 653 16.69 42.53 -13.99
C LEU A 653 15.88 43.73 -14.49
N THR A 654 15.06 43.51 -15.50
CA THR A 654 14.18 44.55 -16.05
C THR A 654 12.96 44.77 -15.16
N SER A 655 12.38 45.97 -15.23
CA SER A 655 11.12 46.33 -14.58
C SER A 655 10.21 46.99 -15.61
N PRO A 656 9.76 46.22 -16.62
CA PRO A 656 9.24 46.79 -17.84
C PRO A 656 7.82 47.36 -17.70
N ILE A 657 7.47 48.22 -18.66
CA ILE A 657 6.12 48.69 -18.96
C ILE A 657 5.83 48.33 -20.41
N ALA A 658 4.71 47.66 -20.68
CA ALA A 658 4.29 47.33 -22.04
C ALA A 658 2.84 47.75 -22.29
N LEU A 659 2.61 48.39 -23.44
CA LEU A 659 1.28 48.70 -23.94
C LEU A 659 0.84 47.65 -24.96
N PHE A 660 -0.44 47.33 -24.91
CA PHE A 660 -1.08 46.38 -25.79
C PHE A 660 -2.36 46.94 -26.38
N TYR A 661 -2.68 46.51 -27.60
CA TYR A 661 -3.90 46.86 -28.32
C TYR A 661 -4.63 45.60 -28.75
N VAL A 662 -5.94 45.54 -28.51
CA VAL A 662 -6.78 44.46 -29.06
C VAL A 662 -7.14 44.82 -30.50
N ASN A 663 -6.64 44.06 -31.47
CA ASN A 663 -6.83 44.31 -32.90
C ASN A 663 -8.22 43.86 -33.40
N ASN A 664 -8.54 44.14 -34.66
CA ASN A 664 -9.85 43.77 -35.25
C ASN A 664 -10.03 42.24 -35.42
N LYS A 665 -8.97 41.45 -35.20
CA LYS A 665 -9.01 39.98 -35.11
C LYS A 665 -9.14 39.49 -33.67
N GLU A 666 -9.46 40.38 -32.73
CA GLU A 666 -9.62 40.09 -31.31
C GLU A 666 -8.34 39.59 -30.61
N GLN A 667 -7.18 39.80 -31.22
CA GLN A 667 -5.88 39.42 -30.66
C GLN A 667 -5.29 40.59 -29.88
N LEU A 668 -4.72 40.28 -28.71
CA LEU A 668 -3.94 41.24 -27.95
C LEU A 668 -2.55 41.37 -28.59
N MET A 669 -2.19 42.57 -29.06
CA MET A 669 -0.93 42.84 -29.75
C MET A 669 -0.07 43.79 -28.93
N PRO A 670 1.22 43.49 -28.67
CA PRO A 670 2.15 44.46 -28.09
C PRO A 670 2.38 45.61 -29.08
N ILE A 671 2.27 46.85 -28.59
CA ILE A 671 2.48 48.05 -29.43
C ILE A 671 3.65 48.91 -28.96
N ALA A 672 4.06 48.80 -27.70
CA ALA A 672 5.21 49.52 -27.17
C ALA A 672 5.78 48.83 -25.92
N ILE A 673 7.10 48.80 -25.76
CA ILE A 673 7.81 48.23 -24.59
C ILE A 673 8.89 49.20 -24.11
N GLN A 674 8.87 49.55 -22.82
CA GLN A 674 9.96 50.24 -22.13
C GLN A 674 10.53 49.29 -21.06
N LEU A 675 11.84 49.03 -21.06
CA LEU A 675 12.41 47.94 -20.24
C LEU A 675 12.63 48.31 -18.76
N PHE A 676 12.74 49.61 -18.47
CA PHE A 676 12.81 50.14 -17.11
C PHE A 676 11.78 51.23 -16.86
N GLN A 677 11.53 51.52 -15.59
CA GLN A 677 10.47 52.44 -15.16
C GLN A 677 10.78 53.91 -15.42
N ASP A 678 12.04 54.32 -15.36
CA ASP A 678 12.43 55.72 -15.52
C ASP A 678 12.83 55.99 -16.98
N PRO A 679 12.23 56.98 -17.66
CA PRO A 679 12.56 57.28 -19.04
C PRO A 679 13.96 57.91 -19.13
N GLY A 680 14.69 57.57 -20.20
CA GLY A 680 16.07 58.05 -20.39
C GLY A 680 16.58 57.74 -21.79
N ALA A 681 17.69 58.38 -22.18
CA ALA A 681 18.33 58.14 -23.47
C ALA A 681 18.84 56.70 -23.61
N ASP A 682 19.12 56.03 -22.49
CA ASP A 682 19.55 54.63 -22.36
C ASP A 682 18.39 53.66 -22.08
N ASN A 683 17.14 54.14 -22.08
CA ASN A 683 15.93 53.34 -21.88
C ASN A 683 14.83 53.77 -22.87
N PRO A 684 15.02 53.53 -24.18
CA PRO A 684 14.06 53.92 -25.20
C PRO A 684 12.78 53.07 -25.12
N VAL A 685 11.71 53.57 -25.73
CA VAL A 685 10.50 52.78 -25.98
C VAL A 685 10.64 52.04 -27.30
N PHE A 686 10.63 50.72 -27.26
CA PHE A 686 10.71 49.84 -28.42
C PHE A 686 9.32 49.61 -29.03
N PHE A 687 9.26 49.50 -30.36
CA PHE A 687 8.03 49.29 -31.13
C PHE A 687 8.14 48.09 -32.07
N PRO A 688 7.00 47.48 -32.50
CA PRO A 688 7.00 46.43 -33.52
C PRO A 688 7.60 46.84 -34.88
N SER A 689 7.71 48.14 -35.15
CA SER A 689 8.33 48.70 -36.36
C SER A 689 9.85 48.85 -36.28
N ASP A 690 10.46 48.64 -35.10
CA ASP A 690 11.91 48.63 -34.96
C ASP A 690 12.50 47.39 -35.68
N ASP A 691 13.82 47.34 -35.84
CA ASP A 691 14.50 46.19 -36.46
C ASP A 691 14.06 44.85 -35.83
N PRO A 692 13.80 43.78 -36.62
CA PRO A 692 13.18 42.55 -36.12
C PRO A 692 13.88 41.92 -34.91
N TYR A 693 15.22 41.92 -34.87
CA TYR A 693 15.98 41.37 -33.74
C TYR A 693 16.04 42.34 -32.56
N THR A 694 16.00 43.64 -32.81
CA THR A 694 15.87 44.68 -31.77
C THR A 694 14.54 44.55 -31.04
N TRP A 695 13.43 44.44 -31.78
CA TRP A 695 12.11 44.21 -31.21
C TRP A 695 12.01 42.86 -30.48
N LEU A 696 12.60 41.80 -31.06
CA LEU A 696 12.67 40.49 -30.43
C LEU A 696 13.39 40.55 -29.07
N LEU A 697 14.52 41.24 -28.99
CA LEU A 697 15.25 41.42 -27.73
C LEU A 697 14.45 42.22 -26.70
N ALA A 698 13.73 43.27 -27.11
CA ALA A 698 12.84 43.99 -26.20
C ALA A 698 11.77 43.07 -25.60
N LYS A 699 11.14 42.20 -26.41
CA LYS A 699 10.19 41.18 -25.94
C LYS A 699 10.84 40.16 -25.00
N MET A 700 12.01 39.64 -25.35
CA MET A 700 12.72 38.67 -24.52
C MET A 700 13.12 39.27 -23.15
N TRP A 701 13.63 40.50 -23.13
CA TRP A 701 13.97 41.21 -21.90
C TRP A 701 12.75 41.64 -21.09
N TYR A 702 11.61 41.91 -21.72
CA TYR A 702 10.33 42.01 -21.00
C TYR A 702 10.02 40.70 -20.28
N ASN A 703 10.12 39.56 -20.97
CA ASN A 703 9.87 38.24 -20.41
C ASN A 703 10.89 37.83 -19.32
N VAL A 704 12.12 38.38 -19.30
CA VAL A 704 13.03 38.26 -18.14
C VAL A 704 12.41 38.92 -16.90
N GLY A 705 11.90 40.14 -17.03
CA GLY A 705 11.22 40.81 -15.92
C GLY A 705 10.00 40.01 -15.45
N GLU A 706 9.15 39.60 -16.39
CA GLU A 706 7.91 38.90 -16.06
C GLU A 706 8.12 37.48 -15.51
N SER A 707 9.11 36.72 -15.98
CA SER A 707 9.41 35.39 -15.44
C SER A 707 9.89 35.45 -13.99
N ASN A 708 10.68 36.47 -13.65
CA ASN A 708 11.17 36.69 -12.29
C ASN A 708 10.06 37.28 -11.40
N HIS A 709 9.17 38.13 -11.95
CA HIS A 709 7.94 38.55 -11.28
C HIS A 709 7.06 37.35 -10.94
N HIS A 710 6.81 36.49 -11.93
CA HIS A 710 5.97 35.32 -11.80
C HIS A 710 6.44 34.39 -10.68
N GLN A 711 7.70 33.96 -10.77
CA GLN A 711 8.28 33.04 -9.78
C GLN A 711 8.29 33.64 -8.38
N SER A 712 8.55 34.95 -8.27
CA SER A 712 8.56 35.63 -6.99
C SER A 712 7.15 35.79 -6.43
N LEU A 713 6.28 36.46 -7.16
CA LEU A 713 5.00 36.94 -6.65
C LEU A 713 3.90 35.93 -6.92
N THR A 714 3.49 35.78 -8.18
CA THR A 714 2.24 35.10 -8.54
C THR A 714 2.29 33.60 -8.27
N HIS A 715 3.48 32.99 -8.37
CA HIS A 715 3.73 31.62 -7.96
C HIS A 715 4.09 31.55 -6.46
N LEU A 716 5.35 31.79 -6.06
CA LEU A 716 5.80 31.47 -4.71
C LEU A 716 5.05 32.24 -3.61
N ASN A 717 5.06 33.58 -3.63
CA ASN A 717 4.61 34.34 -2.46
C ASN A 717 3.09 34.42 -2.35
N LEU A 718 2.37 34.55 -3.47
CA LEU A 718 0.91 34.71 -3.50
C LEU A 718 0.13 33.39 -3.53
N THR A 719 0.80 32.25 -3.72
CA THR A 719 0.19 30.92 -3.49
C THR A 719 0.82 30.23 -2.30
N HIS A 720 2.06 29.75 -2.40
CA HIS A 720 2.71 28.95 -1.35
C HIS A 720 2.81 29.67 -0.01
N ILE A 721 3.47 30.82 0.06
CA ILE A 721 3.79 31.50 1.33
C ILE A 721 2.55 32.13 1.97
N LEU A 722 1.69 32.74 1.14
CA LEU A 722 0.42 33.28 1.58
C LEU A 722 -0.46 32.18 2.17
N MET A 723 -0.67 31.06 1.44
CA MET A 723 -1.51 29.96 1.92
C MET A 723 -0.89 29.23 3.12
N GLU A 724 0.43 29.24 3.28
CA GLU A 724 1.10 28.71 4.48
C GLU A 724 0.68 29.49 5.72
N SER A 725 0.47 30.80 5.60
CA SER A 725 -0.04 31.64 6.71
C SER A 725 -1.46 31.24 7.12
N PHE A 726 -2.35 31.02 6.15
CA PHE A 726 -3.71 30.51 6.41
C PHE A 726 -3.70 29.10 6.99
N CYS A 727 -2.81 28.24 6.51
CA CYS A 727 -2.62 26.88 7.02
C CYS A 727 -2.16 26.90 8.49
N LEU A 728 -1.16 27.73 8.83
CA LEU A 728 -0.69 27.90 10.21
C LEU A 728 -1.78 28.42 11.13
N ALA A 729 -2.52 29.45 10.72
CA ALA A 729 -3.65 29.97 11.51
C ALA A 729 -4.69 28.86 11.75
N THR A 730 -5.04 28.11 10.70
CA THR A 730 -6.00 27.00 10.77
C THR A 730 -5.56 25.93 11.75
N HIS A 731 -4.28 25.51 11.70
CA HIS A 731 -3.74 24.51 12.61
C HIS A 731 -3.60 24.96 14.07
N ARG A 732 -3.50 26.27 14.31
CA ARG A 732 -3.30 26.84 15.65
C ARG A 732 -4.59 27.27 16.33
N GLU A 733 -5.56 27.74 15.55
CA GLU A 733 -6.75 28.39 16.08
C GLU A 733 -8.03 27.56 15.90
N LEU A 734 -8.03 26.57 14.99
CA LEU A 734 -9.15 25.64 14.83
C LEU A 734 -8.75 24.25 15.32
N SER A 735 -9.60 23.66 16.16
CA SER A 735 -9.42 22.28 16.57
C SER A 735 -9.63 21.31 15.40
N GLY A 736 -9.01 20.13 15.49
CA GLY A 736 -9.05 19.14 14.39
C GLY A 736 -10.44 18.61 14.05
N ASN A 737 -11.42 18.76 14.95
CA ASN A 737 -12.82 18.40 14.79
C ASN A 737 -13.72 19.60 14.44
N HIS A 738 -13.17 20.80 14.24
CA HIS A 738 -13.92 21.93 13.74
C HIS A 738 -14.33 21.71 12.25
N PRO A 739 -15.59 21.96 11.84
CA PRO A 739 -16.04 21.75 10.46
C PRO A 739 -15.17 22.48 9.42
N ILE A 740 -14.81 23.73 9.70
CA ILE A 740 -13.91 24.51 8.82
C ILE A 740 -12.49 23.91 8.75
N PHE A 741 -11.97 23.34 9.83
CA PHE A 741 -10.70 22.61 9.77
C PHE A 741 -10.81 21.37 8.87
N ARG A 742 -11.91 20.59 9.00
CA ARG A 742 -12.16 19.42 8.15
C ARG A 742 -12.24 19.78 6.67
N LEU A 743 -12.92 20.89 6.35
CA LEU A 743 -13.02 21.43 4.99
C LEU A 743 -11.64 21.81 4.42
N LEU A 744 -10.86 22.61 5.15
CA LEU A 744 -9.60 23.16 4.65
C LEU A 744 -8.44 22.15 4.64
N LYS A 745 -8.49 21.11 5.49
CA LYS A 745 -7.39 20.13 5.63
C LYS A 745 -6.97 19.50 4.30
N VAL A 746 -7.92 19.21 3.41
CA VAL A 746 -7.64 18.63 2.07
C VAL A 746 -6.86 19.62 1.19
N HIS A 747 -7.11 20.92 1.33
CA HIS A 747 -6.53 21.97 0.51
C HIS A 747 -5.15 22.45 1.01
N PHE A 748 -4.80 22.13 2.25
CA PHE A 748 -3.48 22.37 2.84
C PHE A 748 -2.54 21.17 2.82
N MET A 749 -3.00 20.03 2.29
CA MET A 749 -2.20 18.80 2.30
C MET A 749 -0.87 19.00 1.58
N PHE A 750 0.22 18.62 2.25
CA PHE A 750 1.63 18.75 1.81
C PHE A 750 2.22 20.16 1.69
N LEU A 751 1.45 21.22 1.94
CA LEU A 751 1.91 22.60 1.79
C LEU A 751 3.18 22.90 2.63
N PHE A 752 3.20 22.52 3.91
CA PHE A 752 4.39 22.69 4.75
C PHE A 752 5.59 21.90 4.25
N ASN A 753 5.37 20.66 3.81
CA ASN A 753 6.43 19.78 3.34
C ASN A 753 7.10 20.36 2.11
N ILE A 754 6.30 20.84 1.15
CA ILE A 754 6.83 21.37 -0.09
C ILE A 754 7.50 22.74 0.10
N ASN A 755 6.92 23.63 0.90
CA ASN A 755 7.53 24.93 1.21
C ASN A 755 8.84 24.77 1.97
N SER A 756 8.92 23.83 2.91
CA SER A 756 10.17 23.51 3.61
C SER A 756 11.21 22.92 2.64
N ARG A 757 10.79 22.03 1.71
CA ARG A 757 11.70 21.45 0.71
C ARG A 757 12.23 22.51 -0.26
N ALA A 758 11.36 23.37 -0.79
CA ALA A 758 11.73 24.47 -1.67
C ALA A 758 12.73 25.42 -0.98
N ASN A 759 12.48 25.78 0.29
CA ASN A 759 13.39 26.65 1.03
C ASN A 759 14.80 26.10 1.25
N ASN A 760 14.93 24.77 1.39
CA ASN A 760 16.21 24.13 1.67
C ASN A 760 16.99 23.71 0.42
N ILE A 761 16.30 23.49 -0.70
CA ILE A 761 16.90 22.96 -1.92
C ILE A 761 16.93 24.02 -3.03
N LEU A 762 15.78 24.63 -3.32
CA LEU A 762 15.63 25.56 -4.45
C LEU A 762 16.12 26.97 -4.10
N LEU A 763 15.71 27.46 -2.93
CA LEU A 763 15.89 28.85 -2.47
C LEU A 763 16.96 28.98 -1.38
N ALA A 764 17.82 27.96 -1.23
CA ALA A 764 19.01 28.07 -0.41
C ALA A 764 20.00 29.05 -1.07
N PRO A 765 20.86 29.74 -0.29
CA PRO A 765 21.93 30.55 -0.86
C PRO A 765 22.80 29.73 -1.83
N ASP A 766 23.05 30.27 -3.02
CA ASP A 766 23.75 29.59 -4.14
C ASP A 766 23.07 28.29 -4.60
N GLY A 767 21.78 28.11 -4.30
CA GLY A 767 20.96 27.01 -4.78
C GLY A 767 20.59 27.13 -6.26
N LEU A 768 19.80 26.17 -6.75
CA LEU A 768 19.43 26.08 -8.17
C LEU A 768 18.80 27.38 -8.71
N PHE A 769 17.93 28.04 -7.93
CA PHE A 769 17.27 29.26 -8.38
C PHE A 769 18.25 30.44 -8.55
N ASP A 770 19.28 30.53 -7.71
CA ASP A 770 20.35 31.53 -7.85
C ASP A 770 21.16 31.29 -9.13
N ALA A 771 21.34 30.04 -9.56
CA ALA A 771 22.05 29.71 -10.79
C ALA A 771 21.29 30.15 -12.05
N ILE A 772 19.98 29.90 -12.11
CA ILE A 772 19.17 30.01 -13.34
C ILE A 772 18.35 31.30 -13.50
N SER A 773 18.29 32.18 -12.48
CA SER A 773 17.45 33.39 -12.52
C SER A 773 18.24 34.71 -12.47
N ALA A 774 17.65 35.78 -13.00
CA ALA A 774 18.21 37.13 -12.89
C ALA A 774 18.09 37.70 -11.47
N ILE A 775 16.94 37.51 -10.79
CA ILE A 775 16.68 38.10 -9.47
C ILE A 775 17.46 37.44 -8.32
N GLY A 776 17.59 36.10 -8.35
CA GLY A 776 18.07 35.27 -7.24
C GLY A 776 17.12 35.20 -6.05
N SER A 777 17.31 34.16 -5.24
CA SER A 777 16.48 33.75 -4.10
C SER A 777 16.30 34.83 -3.02
N THR A 778 17.35 35.61 -2.72
CA THR A 778 17.29 36.64 -1.65
C THR A 778 16.36 37.79 -2.04
N LYS A 779 16.55 38.34 -3.25
CA LYS A 779 15.74 39.45 -3.76
C LYS A 779 14.33 39.00 -4.13
N LEU A 780 14.19 37.76 -4.60
CA LEU A 780 12.90 37.11 -4.81
C LEU A 780 12.03 37.10 -3.55
N ARG A 781 12.61 36.76 -2.39
CA ARG A 781 11.88 36.79 -1.10
C ARG A 781 11.52 38.20 -0.67
N GLU A 782 12.42 39.17 -0.87
CA GLU A 782 12.16 40.56 -0.50
C GLU A 782 11.04 41.19 -1.34
N LEU A 783 11.01 40.94 -2.64
CA LEU A 783 9.91 41.36 -3.52
C LEU A 783 8.56 40.79 -3.03
N GLY A 784 8.54 39.50 -2.71
CA GLY A 784 7.41 38.81 -2.10
C GLY A 784 6.93 39.45 -0.79
N ARG A 785 7.86 39.67 0.14
CA ARG A 785 7.57 40.29 1.43
C ARG A 785 6.93 41.67 1.26
N ARG A 786 7.40 42.49 0.32
CA ARG A 786 6.81 43.81 0.02
C ARG A 786 5.38 43.69 -0.50
N ARG A 787 5.09 42.71 -1.38
CA ARG A 787 3.74 42.52 -1.93
C ARG A 787 2.75 41.93 -0.92
N LEU A 788 3.20 41.09 0.00
CA LEU A 788 2.31 40.50 1.03
C LEU A 788 1.77 41.54 2.02
N VAL A 789 2.45 42.69 2.20
CA VAL A 789 2.02 43.76 3.12
C VAL A 789 0.74 44.45 2.65
N ASP A 790 0.55 44.58 1.33
CA ASP A 790 -0.59 45.28 0.74
C ASP A 790 -1.51 44.34 -0.05
N TRP A 791 -1.35 43.02 0.09
CA TRP A 791 -2.27 42.04 -0.48
C TRP A 791 -3.52 41.94 0.38
N ARG A 792 -4.69 41.99 -0.26
CA ARG A 792 -5.99 42.06 0.41
C ARG A 792 -6.90 40.89 0.04
N VAL A 793 -7.51 40.26 1.05
CA VAL A 793 -8.47 39.17 0.85
C VAL A 793 -9.69 39.61 0.04
N ASP A 794 -10.27 40.77 0.37
CA ASP A 794 -11.49 41.30 -0.24
C ASP A 794 -11.32 41.83 -1.66
N VAL A 795 -10.08 42.03 -2.12
CA VAL A 795 -9.78 42.52 -3.48
C VAL A 795 -8.98 41.47 -4.26
N ASP A 796 -7.75 41.18 -3.83
CA ASP A 796 -6.85 40.27 -4.53
C ASP A 796 -7.24 38.80 -4.35
N GLY A 797 -7.77 38.45 -3.17
CA GLY A 797 -8.21 37.10 -2.82
C GLY A 797 -9.54 36.68 -3.43
N THR A 798 -10.28 37.62 -4.02
CA THR A 798 -11.53 37.34 -4.74
C THR A 798 -11.36 37.58 -6.23
N LEU A 799 -11.54 36.53 -7.03
CA LEU A 799 -11.35 36.63 -8.48
C LEU A 799 -12.21 37.73 -9.14
N PRO A 800 -13.51 37.90 -8.80
CA PRO A 800 -14.33 38.95 -9.42
C PRO A 800 -13.80 40.37 -9.12
N GLU A 801 -13.48 40.70 -7.87
CA GLU A 801 -12.99 42.04 -7.53
C GLU A 801 -11.56 42.26 -8.05
N CYS A 802 -10.71 41.23 -8.08
CA CYS A 802 -9.39 41.29 -8.70
C CYS A 802 -9.45 41.60 -10.20
N LEU A 803 -10.37 40.99 -10.94
CA LEU A 803 -10.59 41.27 -12.36
C LEU A 803 -11.13 42.69 -12.57
N LYS A 804 -12.09 43.10 -11.75
CA LYS A 804 -12.71 44.42 -11.80
C LYS A 804 -11.73 45.54 -11.44
N ALA A 805 -10.85 45.32 -10.45
CA ALA A 805 -9.80 46.25 -10.07
C ALA A 805 -8.82 46.53 -11.22
N ARG A 806 -8.62 45.56 -12.10
CA ARG A 806 -7.81 45.68 -13.32
C ARG A 806 -8.63 46.13 -14.54
N GLY A 807 -9.95 46.23 -14.43
CA GLY A 807 -10.86 46.59 -15.52
C GLY A 807 -10.93 45.55 -16.64
N VAL A 808 -10.74 44.26 -16.31
CA VAL A 808 -10.70 43.14 -17.27
C VAL A 808 -11.77 42.07 -16.97
N ASP A 809 -12.76 42.41 -16.16
CA ASP A 809 -13.90 41.57 -15.80
C ASP A 809 -14.89 41.36 -16.95
N ASP A 810 -15.05 42.35 -17.84
CA ASP A 810 -15.95 42.25 -19.00
C ASP A 810 -15.41 41.27 -20.06
N PRO A 811 -16.13 40.18 -20.39
CA PRO A 811 -15.69 39.22 -21.39
C PRO A 811 -15.53 39.80 -22.80
N ASN A 812 -16.25 40.87 -23.13
CA ASN A 812 -16.35 41.38 -24.51
C ASN A 812 -15.16 42.27 -24.92
N ILE A 813 -14.48 42.90 -23.94
CA ILE A 813 -13.34 43.80 -24.25
C ILE A 813 -12.01 43.06 -24.39
N LEU A 814 -11.95 41.80 -23.93
CA LEU A 814 -10.74 40.98 -23.96
C LEU A 814 -11.13 39.50 -24.15
N PRO A 815 -11.61 39.11 -25.34
CA PRO A 815 -12.29 37.82 -25.56
C PRO A 815 -11.38 36.60 -25.38
N ASN A 816 -10.11 36.70 -25.75
CA ASN A 816 -9.13 35.61 -25.66
C ASN A 816 -8.53 35.41 -24.24
N TYR A 817 -9.19 35.92 -23.20
CA TYR A 817 -8.77 35.78 -21.81
C TYR A 817 -9.25 34.47 -21.17
N TYR A 818 -8.69 33.35 -21.63
CA TYR A 818 -9.14 32.00 -21.25
C TYR A 818 -9.03 31.73 -19.75
N TYR A 819 -7.94 32.18 -19.10
CA TYR A 819 -7.79 32.08 -17.64
C TYR A 819 -8.98 32.69 -16.91
N ARG A 820 -9.40 33.91 -17.27
CA ARG A 820 -10.54 34.58 -16.62
C ARG A 820 -11.80 33.74 -16.75
N HIS A 821 -12.10 33.25 -17.95
CA HIS A 821 -13.33 32.50 -18.20
C HIS A 821 -13.37 31.23 -17.35
N ASP A 822 -12.33 30.41 -17.44
CA ASP A 822 -12.28 29.11 -16.77
C ASP A 822 -12.16 29.25 -15.25
N ALA A 823 -11.35 30.20 -14.79
CA ALA A 823 -11.19 30.49 -13.36
C ALA A 823 -12.50 31.02 -12.73
N MET A 824 -13.30 31.80 -13.46
CA MET A 824 -14.60 32.28 -12.96
C MET A 824 -15.62 31.15 -12.80
N LEU A 825 -15.65 30.18 -13.72
CA LEU A 825 -16.49 28.99 -13.58
C LEU A 825 -16.14 28.21 -12.31
N LEU A 826 -14.84 27.95 -12.11
CA LEU A 826 -14.32 27.25 -10.94
C LEU A 826 -14.53 28.02 -9.63
N TYR A 827 -14.26 29.32 -9.63
CA TYR A 827 -14.48 30.19 -8.47
C TYR A 827 -15.94 30.15 -8.01
N ASN A 828 -16.89 30.26 -8.95
CA ASN A 828 -18.31 30.19 -8.63
C ASN A 828 -18.73 28.82 -8.07
N ALA A 829 -18.20 27.73 -8.63
CA ALA A 829 -18.44 26.38 -8.11
C ALA A 829 -17.86 26.20 -6.70
N ILE A 830 -16.64 26.68 -6.44
CA ILE A 830 -16.01 26.67 -5.11
C ILE A 830 -16.84 27.50 -4.12
N LYS A 831 -17.25 28.71 -4.49
CA LYS A 831 -18.07 29.58 -3.62
C LYS A 831 -19.41 28.92 -3.26
N LYS A 832 -20.07 28.28 -4.24
CA LYS A 832 -21.31 27.50 -4.03
C LYS A 832 -21.08 26.30 -3.10
N TYR A 833 -20.00 25.55 -3.30
CA TYR A 833 -19.61 24.42 -2.46
C TYR A 833 -19.36 24.85 -1.01
N VAL A 834 -18.52 25.87 -0.81
CA VAL A 834 -18.20 26.43 0.50
C VAL A 834 -19.44 26.94 1.20
N ARG A 835 -20.30 27.71 0.52
CA ARG A 835 -21.56 28.20 1.11
C ARG A 835 -22.44 27.05 1.56
N SER A 836 -22.62 26.03 0.71
CA SER A 836 -23.42 24.86 1.04
C SER A 836 -22.86 24.14 2.27
N TYR A 837 -21.54 24.00 2.37
CA TYR A 837 -20.88 23.38 3.52
C TYR A 837 -21.01 24.22 4.80
N VAL A 838 -20.75 25.53 4.72
CA VAL A 838 -20.86 26.45 5.87
C VAL A 838 -22.28 26.45 6.43
N CYS A 839 -23.30 26.50 5.57
CA CYS A 839 -24.70 26.51 5.99
C CYS A 839 -25.19 25.18 6.59
N LEU A 840 -24.44 24.07 6.45
CA LEU A 840 -24.75 22.83 7.16
C LEU A 840 -24.42 22.91 8.66
N TYR A 841 -23.39 23.66 9.02
CA TYR A 841 -22.89 23.74 10.40
C TYR A 841 -23.28 25.03 11.10
N TYR A 842 -23.45 26.13 10.36
CA TYR A 842 -23.95 27.41 10.86
C TYR A 842 -25.33 27.69 10.27
N HIS A 843 -26.37 27.46 11.05
CA HIS A 843 -27.77 27.62 10.65
C HIS A 843 -28.15 29.10 10.49
N ASP A 844 -27.53 29.96 11.30
CA ASP A 844 -27.63 31.40 11.24
C ASP A 844 -26.29 32.08 11.57
N ASP A 845 -26.27 33.41 11.50
CA ASP A 845 -25.08 34.21 11.78
C ASP A 845 -24.76 34.30 13.29
N GLN A 846 -25.72 33.99 14.16
CA GLN A 846 -25.49 34.01 15.62
C GLN A 846 -24.61 32.82 16.04
N GLU A 847 -24.81 31.64 15.46
CA GLU A 847 -23.93 30.48 15.69
C GLU A 847 -22.48 30.77 15.27
N LEU A 848 -22.27 31.53 14.19
CA LEU A 848 -20.93 31.97 13.76
C LEU A 848 -20.32 32.96 14.74
N GLN A 849 -21.12 33.90 15.25
CA GLN A 849 -20.67 34.90 16.22
C GLN A 849 -20.36 34.29 17.58
N ALA A 850 -21.03 33.20 17.94
CA ALA A 850 -20.80 32.44 19.18
C ALA A 850 -19.57 31.51 19.12
N ASP A 851 -19.10 31.18 17.92
CA ASP A 851 -17.97 30.28 17.72
C ASP A 851 -16.64 30.96 18.08
N THR A 852 -16.10 30.62 19.24
CA THR A 852 -14.86 31.23 19.73
C THR A 852 -13.62 30.88 18.91
N GLU A 853 -13.60 29.72 18.25
CA GLU A 853 -12.43 29.25 17.48
C GLU A 853 -12.33 30.00 16.15
N ILE A 854 -13.44 30.12 15.41
CA ILE A 854 -13.43 30.84 14.13
C ILE A 854 -13.16 32.34 14.30
N GLN A 855 -13.63 32.93 15.40
CA GLN A 855 -13.34 34.33 15.73
C GLN A 855 -11.86 34.53 16.08
N ALA A 856 -11.27 33.62 16.86
CA ALA A 856 -9.83 33.63 17.16
C ALA A 856 -9.00 33.43 15.89
N TRP A 857 -9.40 32.51 15.02
CA TRP A 857 -8.77 32.27 13.71
C TRP A 857 -8.77 33.52 12.84
N ALA A 858 -9.92 34.17 12.70
CA ALA A 858 -10.07 35.39 11.90
C ALA A 858 -9.28 36.57 12.50
N ALA A 859 -9.31 36.72 13.83
CA ALA A 859 -8.53 37.73 14.53
C ALA A 859 -7.02 37.51 14.37
N ALA A 860 -6.54 36.25 14.48
CA ALA A 860 -5.13 35.93 14.28
C ALA A 860 -4.66 36.24 12.85
N LEU A 861 -5.49 35.93 11.84
CA LEU A 861 -5.21 36.27 10.44
C LEU A 861 -5.06 37.78 10.25
N ALA A 862 -6.00 38.57 10.79
CA ALA A 862 -6.02 40.02 10.64
C ALA A 862 -4.95 40.74 11.49
N ALA A 863 -4.63 40.23 12.67
CA ALA A 863 -3.66 40.83 13.58
C ALA A 863 -2.29 40.95 12.92
N SER A 864 -1.59 42.05 13.21
CA SER A 864 -0.28 42.32 12.64
C SER A 864 0.78 41.33 13.16
N ARG A 865 1.86 41.15 12.39
CA ARG A 865 2.93 40.19 12.74
C ARG A 865 3.64 40.55 14.05
N ASP A 866 3.74 41.82 14.40
CA ASP A 866 4.29 42.31 15.67
C ASP A 866 3.39 41.96 16.88
N GLN A 867 2.09 41.76 16.66
CA GLN A 867 1.14 41.28 17.66
C GLN A 867 1.04 39.74 17.69
N GLY A 868 1.89 39.03 16.93
CA GLY A 868 1.87 37.57 16.81
C GLY A 868 0.82 37.02 15.84
N GLY A 869 0.20 37.88 15.03
CA GLY A 869 -0.72 37.49 13.96
C GLY A 869 -0.04 37.29 12.60
N TYR A 870 -0.84 37.22 11.52
CA TYR A 870 -0.35 36.94 10.17
C TYR A 870 -0.31 38.18 9.26
N GLY A 871 -0.96 39.27 9.64
CA GLY A 871 -0.97 40.56 8.94
C GLY A 871 -1.78 40.56 7.64
N ILE A 872 -2.76 39.67 7.51
CA ILE A 872 -3.60 39.55 6.32
C ILE A 872 -4.55 40.75 6.23
N GLN A 873 -4.42 41.54 5.18
CA GLN A 873 -5.27 42.72 4.95
C GLN A 873 -6.60 42.33 4.30
N GLY A 874 -7.62 43.18 4.47
CA GLY A 874 -8.91 42.99 3.79
C GLY A 874 -9.77 41.86 4.36
N MET A 875 -9.48 41.37 5.57
CA MET A 875 -10.35 40.43 6.27
C MET A 875 -11.73 41.10 6.53
N PRO A 876 -12.86 40.46 6.18
CA PRO A 876 -14.20 41.03 6.29
C PRO A 876 -14.69 41.03 7.76
N LEU A 877 -14.06 41.85 8.60
CA LEU A 877 -14.35 41.94 10.03
C LEU A 877 -15.15 43.19 10.36
N THR A 878 -16.28 43.01 11.05
CA THR A 878 -17.05 44.11 11.65
C THR A 878 -16.69 44.19 13.13
N GLN A 879 -16.14 45.33 13.56
CA GLN A 879 -15.65 45.51 14.94
C GLN A 879 -14.68 44.40 15.41
N GLY A 880 -13.82 43.93 14.49
CA GLY A 880 -12.83 42.89 14.77
C GLY A 880 -13.36 41.46 14.79
N LYS A 881 -14.62 41.22 14.37
CA LYS A 881 -15.26 39.90 14.36
C LYS A 881 -15.84 39.54 12.99
N LEU A 882 -15.90 38.25 12.68
CA LEU A 882 -16.70 37.74 11.56
C LEU A 882 -18.17 37.73 11.98
N THR A 883 -19.01 38.50 11.28
CA THR A 883 -20.41 38.71 11.66
C THR A 883 -21.41 37.96 10.79
N SER A 884 -21.04 37.61 9.55
CA SER A 884 -21.93 36.93 8.59
C SER A 884 -21.29 35.67 8.03
N ARG A 885 -22.11 34.66 7.75
CA ARG A 885 -21.67 33.45 7.03
C ARG A 885 -21.12 33.76 5.64
N ASP A 886 -21.61 34.81 4.99
CA ASP A 886 -21.09 35.22 3.67
C ASP A 886 -19.66 35.76 3.75
N ASP A 887 -19.29 36.41 4.85
CA ASP A 887 -17.91 36.86 5.11
C ASP A 887 -16.97 35.66 5.26
N LEU A 888 -17.40 34.64 6.02
CA LEU A 888 -16.66 33.39 6.15
C LEU A 888 -16.53 32.65 4.81
N VAL A 889 -17.62 32.58 4.03
CA VAL A 889 -17.62 31.97 2.69
C VAL A 889 -16.62 32.67 1.77
N LEU A 890 -16.52 34.00 1.82
CA LEU A 890 -15.56 34.75 1.01
C LEU A 890 -14.12 34.34 1.33
N VAL A 891 -13.75 34.31 2.62
CA VAL A 891 -12.39 33.94 3.04
C VAL A 891 -12.07 32.49 2.68
N LEU A 892 -13.00 31.56 2.91
CA LEU A 892 -12.80 30.14 2.62
C LEU A 892 -12.74 29.88 1.11
N ALA A 893 -13.56 30.57 0.30
CA ALA A 893 -13.48 30.48 -1.15
C ALA A 893 -12.13 31.01 -1.67
N CYS A 894 -11.61 32.09 -1.09
CA CYS A 894 -10.26 32.58 -1.39
C CYS A 894 -9.20 31.49 -1.12
N ILE A 895 -9.21 30.87 0.05
CA ILE A 895 -8.24 29.83 0.42
C ILE A 895 -8.31 28.65 -0.56
N ILE A 896 -9.51 28.09 -0.77
CA ILE A 896 -9.67 26.91 -1.63
C ILE A 896 -9.29 27.23 -3.08
N PHE A 897 -9.73 28.39 -3.59
CA PHE A 897 -9.39 28.83 -4.95
C PHE A 897 -7.87 29.02 -5.11
N THR A 898 -7.21 29.65 -4.13
CA THR A 898 -5.77 29.90 -4.23
C THR A 898 -4.95 28.61 -4.14
N CYS A 899 -5.31 27.71 -3.23
CA CYS A 899 -4.64 26.41 -3.06
C CYS A 899 -4.81 25.45 -4.25
N SER A 900 -5.85 25.64 -5.06
CA SER A 900 -6.18 24.76 -6.19
C SER A 900 -6.04 25.47 -7.53
N VAL A 901 -7.06 26.25 -7.91
CA VAL A 901 -7.22 26.91 -9.21
C VAL A 901 -6.09 27.88 -9.50
N GLN A 902 -5.81 28.82 -8.58
CA GLN A 902 -4.80 29.85 -8.82
C GLN A 902 -3.42 29.22 -8.96
N HIS A 903 -3.05 28.35 -8.02
CA HIS A 903 -1.78 27.62 -8.08
C HIS A 903 -1.67 26.82 -9.38
N ALA A 904 -2.71 26.09 -9.79
CA ALA A 904 -2.71 25.36 -11.04
C ALA A 904 -2.49 26.26 -12.26
N ALA A 905 -3.18 27.39 -12.33
CA ALA A 905 -3.07 28.36 -13.43
C ALA A 905 -1.67 28.95 -13.58
N VAL A 906 -0.93 29.13 -12.48
CA VAL A 906 0.41 29.75 -12.53
C VAL A 906 1.55 28.72 -12.44
N ASN A 907 1.28 27.47 -12.06
CA ASN A 907 2.30 26.44 -11.88
C ASN A 907 2.43 25.48 -13.07
N PHE A 908 1.32 24.99 -13.64
CA PHE A 908 1.40 23.98 -14.71
C PHE A 908 1.78 24.49 -16.10
N PRO A 909 1.57 25.77 -16.47
CA PRO A 909 2.10 26.30 -17.73
C PRO A 909 3.62 26.48 -17.73
N GLN A 910 4.31 26.31 -16.59
CA GLN A 910 5.73 26.60 -16.48
C GLN A 910 6.57 25.82 -17.49
N TYR A 911 6.30 24.53 -17.68
CA TYR A 911 7.03 23.76 -18.69
C TYR A 911 6.78 24.30 -20.10
N ASP A 912 5.52 24.54 -20.47
CA ASP A 912 5.15 24.98 -21.82
C ASP A 912 5.71 26.36 -22.18
N HIS A 913 5.97 27.22 -21.19
CA HIS A 913 6.48 28.58 -21.41
C HIS A 913 7.99 28.71 -21.15
N PHE A 914 8.52 28.12 -20.07
CA PHE A 914 9.91 28.34 -19.63
C PHE A 914 10.92 27.32 -20.19
N SER A 915 10.48 26.15 -20.65
CA SER A 915 11.42 25.12 -21.14
C SER A 915 12.14 25.53 -22.43
N TYR A 916 11.61 26.50 -23.18
CA TYR A 916 12.27 27.11 -24.33
C TYR A 916 12.67 28.56 -24.02
N ALA A 917 13.94 28.75 -23.66
CA ALA A 917 14.45 30.03 -23.16
C ALA A 917 14.17 31.26 -24.05
N PRO A 918 14.24 31.19 -25.40
CA PRO A 918 13.89 32.34 -26.24
C PRO A 918 12.43 32.80 -26.11
N ASN A 919 11.52 31.89 -25.76
CA ASN A 919 10.12 32.22 -25.53
C ASN A 919 9.92 32.99 -24.23
N TYR A 920 10.52 32.53 -23.13
CA TYR A 920 10.26 33.09 -21.81
C TYR A 920 11.44 32.89 -20.85
N PRO A 921 12.52 33.69 -20.99
CA PRO A 921 13.77 33.45 -20.26
C PRO A 921 13.67 33.83 -18.78
N PHE A 922 14.25 33.02 -17.88
CA PHE A 922 14.53 33.43 -16.49
C PHE A 922 15.76 34.33 -16.37
N LEU A 923 16.68 34.19 -17.32
CA LEU A 923 17.96 34.86 -17.37
C LEU A 923 18.40 35.03 -18.82
N LEU A 924 18.86 36.24 -19.15
CA LEU A 924 19.71 36.51 -20.29
C LEU A 924 21.05 37.03 -19.76
N LEU A 925 22.14 36.62 -20.41
CA LEU A 925 23.50 37.08 -20.12
C LEU A 925 23.68 38.49 -20.71
N GLY A 926 24.51 39.31 -20.06
CA GLY A 926 24.77 40.68 -20.52
C GLY A 926 23.68 41.67 -20.12
N ASP A 927 23.59 42.74 -20.91
CA ASP A 927 22.73 43.90 -20.63
C ASP A 927 21.59 44.02 -21.65
N PRO A 928 20.42 44.56 -21.24
CA PRO A 928 19.34 44.88 -22.17
C PRO A 928 19.73 45.99 -23.15
N PRO A 929 19.10 46.04 -24.34
CA PRO A 929 19.38 47.08 -25.32
C PRO A 929 19.05 48.47 -24.73
N THR A 930 19.99 49.40 -24.86
CA THR A 930 19.88 50.79 -24.43
C THR A 930 19.62 51.75 -25.58
N ASP A 931 19.54 51.23 -26.80
CA ASP A 931 19.35 51.98 -28.05
C ASP A 931 18.50 51.15 -29.04
N LYS A 932 18.15 51.76 -30.17
CA LYS A 932 17.38 51.12 -31.25
C LYS A 932 18.24 50.67 -32.44
N VAL A 933 19.55 50.51 -32.25
CA VAL A 933 20.44 50.06 -33.32
C VAL A 933 20.07 48.63 -33.71
N ALA A 934 19.97 48.38 -35.03
CA ALA A 934 19.62 47.08 -35.58
C ALA A 934 20.51 45.96 -35.04
N ARG A 935 19.90 44.82 -34.72
CA ARG A 935 20.56 43.65 -34.11
C ARG A 935 20.51 42.47 -35.06
N SER A 936 21.33 41.47 -34.78
CA SER A 936 21.41 40.23 -35.54
C SER A 936 21.02 39.02 -34.69
N GLU A 937 20.85 37.87 -35.34
CA GLU A 937 20.67 36.59 -34.63
C GLU A 937 21.84 36.29 -33.68
N GLU A 938 23.07 36.62 -34.11
CA GLU A 938 24.27 36.41 -33.31
C GLU A 938 24.22 37.20 -31.99
N ASP A 939 23.67 38.42 -32.03
CA ASP A 939 23.48 39.24 -30.83
C ASP A 939 22.49 38.62 -29.86
N VAL A 940 21.42 37.98 -30.35
CA VAL A 940 20.47 37.25 -29.51
C VAL A 940 21.11 36.01 -28.89
N VAL A 941 21.78 35.20 -29.71
CA VAL A 941 22.37 33.92 -29.30
C VAL A 941 23.45 34.13 -28.22
N LYS A 942 24.21 35.23 -28.27
CA LYS A 942 25.21 35.59 -27.26
C LYS A 942 24.63 35.81 -25.86
N LEU A 943 23.35 36.20 -25.74
CA LEU A 943 22.70 36.44 -24.46
C LEU A 943 22.10 35.16 -23.85
N ILE A 944 22.00 34.07 -24.61
CA ILE A 944 21.35 32.85 -24.14
C ILE A 944 22.32 32.06 -23.26
N PRO A 945 21.91 31.62 -22.05
CA PRO A 945 22.73 30.77 -21.19
C PRO A 945 23.21 29.50 -21.90
N ASP A 946 24.34 28.94 -21.45
CA ASP A 946 24.90 27.71 -22.03
C ASP A 946 23.95 26.51 -21.90
N LYS A 947 24.26 25.46 -22.66
CA LYS A 947 23.41 24.25 -22.75
C LYS A 947 23.11 23.60 -21.40
N ASP A 948 24.07 23.53 -20.49
CA ASP A 948 23.87 22.83 -19.22
C ASP A 948 22.98 23.66 -18.30
N SER A 949 23.21 24.97 -18.23
CA SER A 949 22.35 25.91 -17.50
C SER A 949 20.89 25.85 -17.97
N LEU A 950 20.66 25.79 -19.29
CA LEU A 950 19.30 25.66 -19.83
C LEU A 950 18.67 24.29 -19.50
N LEU A 951 19.43 23.20 -19.60
CA LEU A 951 18.92 21.86 -19.27
C LEU A 951 18.54 21.73 -17.79
N ASP A 952 19.30 22.33 -16.89
CA ASP A 952 18.98 22.35 -15.46
C ASP A 952 17.72 23.18 -15.18
N GLY A 953 17.55 24.31 -15.87
CA GLY A 953 16.29 25.07 -15.86
C GLY A 953 15.10 24.25 -16.36
N THR A 954 15.23 23.61 -17.53
CA THR A 954 14.19 22.75 -18.13
C THR A 954 13.83 21.58 -17.24
N ARG A 955 14.81 20.93 -16.60
CA ARG A 955 14.59 19.88 -15.59
C ARG A 955 13.77 20.40 -14.41
N ALA A 956 14.13 21.56 -13.88
CA ALA A 956 13.44 22.16 -12.74
C ALA A 956 11.96 22.43 -13.06
N VAL A 957 11.68 23.12 -14.16
CA VAL A 957 10.30 23.47 -14.55
C VAL A 957 9.48 22.24 -14.95
N SER A 958 10.11 21.19 -15.48
CA SER A 958 9.45 19.90 -15.73
C SER A 958 8.98 19.24 -14.44
N ILE A 959 9.79 19.27 -13.38
CA ILE A 959 9.42 18.76 -12.05
C ILE A 959 8.29 19.61 -11.45
N PHE A 960 8.42 20.94 -11.50
CA PHE A 960 7.41 21.85 -10.92
C PHE A 960 6.05 21.72 -11.63
N SER A 961 6.04 21.41 -12.92
CA SER A 961 4.82 21.20 -13.71
C SER A 961 4.16 19.83 -13.48
N SER A 962 4.71 18.99 -12.61
CA SER A 962 4.10 17.69 -12.25
C SER A 962 2.96 17.86 -11.23
N ARG A 963 1.97 16.96 -11.28
CA ARG A 963 0.80 17.00 -10.39
C ARG A 963 0.98 16.05 -9.22
N GLY A 964 1.04 16.58 -8.00
CA GLY A 964 1.34 15.80 -6.78
C GLY A 964 0.14 15.24 -6.02
N THR A 965 -1.09 15.70 -6.29
CA THR A 965 -2.32 15.18 -5.67
C THR A 965 -3.42 14.85 -6.68
N THR A 966 -4.52 14.29 -6.21
CA THR A 966 -5.75 14.08 -6.99
C THR A 966 -6.39 15.40 -7.41
N SER A 967 -7.27 15.32 -8.41
CA SER A 967 -8.06 16.43 -8.91
C SER A 967 -8.99 17.05 -7.86
N LEU A 968 -9.33 18.32 -8.05
CA LEU A 968 -10.17 19.14 -7.20
C LEU A 968 -11.50 18.44 -6.93
N GLY A 969 -11.92 18.44 -5.65
CA GLY A 969 -13.17 17.81 -5.21
C GLY A 969 -13.08 16.28 -5.01
N THR A 970 -12.01 15.63 -5.47
CA THR A 970 -11.71 14.23 -5.14
C THR A 970 -11.14 14.15 -3.72
N PRO A 971 -11.72 13.36 -2.80
CA PRO A 971 -11.21 13.30 -1.43
C PRO A 971 -9.79 12.71 -1.34
N LEU A 972 -8.90 13.37 -0.58
CA LEU A 972 -7.56 12.86 -0.22
C LEU A 972 -7.58 12.15 1.14
N GLY A 973 -8.57 11.28 1.37
CA GLY A 973 -8.80 10.60 2.65
C GLY A 973 -10.19 10.87 3.26
N SER A 974 -10.44 10.28 4.43
CA SER A 974 -11.75 10.29 5.10
C SER A 974 -11.90 11.43 6.13
N PHE A 975 -11.70 12.69 5.72
CA PHE A 975 -11.78 13.84 6.64
C PHE A 975 -13.21 14.38 6.82
N ILE A 976 -14.05 14.27 5.80
CA ILE A 976 -15.47 14.64 5.85
C ILE A 976 -16.24 13.33 5.78
N VAL A 977 -16.85 12.93 6.90
CA VAL A 977 -17.61 11.68 7.03
C VAL A 977 -19.10 11.92 7.34
N ASP A 978 -19.46 13.15 7.69
CA ASP A 978 -20.83 13.56 7.96
C ASP A 978 -21.68 13.44 6.68
N PRO A 979 -22.73 12.61 6.64
CA PRO A 979 -23.43 12.29 5.39
C PRO A 979 -23.96 13.50 4.59
N PRO A 980 -24.61 14.52 5.19
CA PRO A 980 -25.01 15.73 4.48
C PRO A 980 -23.82 16.48 3.86
N ALA A 981 -22.70 16.56 4.58
CA ALA A 981 -21.48 17.19 4.07
C ALA A 981 -20.83 16.37 2.93
N VAL A 982 -20.89 15.04 3.01
CA VAL A 982 -20.48 14.14 1.91
C VAL A 982 -21.34 14.39 0.67
N THR A 983 -22.65 14.57 0.82
CA THR A 983 -23.56 14.92 -0.28
C THR A 983 -23.22 16.28 -0.91
N VAL A 984 -22.89 17.29 -0.10
CA VAL A 984 -22.41 18.59 -0.62
C VAL A 984 -21.14 18.42 -1.46
N GLY A 985 -20.19 17.58 -1.00
CA GLY A 985 -18.99 17.25 -1.77
C GLY A 985 -19.28 16.46 -3.07
N GLN A 986 -20.31 15.61 -3.07
CA GLN A 986 -20.77 14.91 -4.28
C GLN A 986 -21.33 15.90 -5.32
N GLN A 987 -22.14 16.86 -4.88
CA GLN A 987 -22.67 17.90 -5.76
C GLN A 987 -21.54 18.77 -6.34
N PHE A 988 -20.54 19.14 -5.54
CA PHE A 988 -19.39 19.89 -6.03
C PHE A 988 -18.63 19.12 -7.12
N ARG A 989 -18.38 17.82 -6.94
CA ARG A 989 -17.77 16.98 -7.98
C ARG A 989 -18.61 16.91 -9.25
N GLN A 990 -19.94 16.94 -9.14
CA GLN A 990 -20.81 16.97 -10.30
C GLN A 990 -20.70 18.31 -11.03
N ASP A 991 -20.75 19.43 -10.29
CA ASP A 991 -20.56 20.77 -10.85
C ASP A 991 -19.20 20.88 -11.60
N LEU A 992 -18.12 20.31 -11.04
CA LEU A 992 -16.80 20.28 -11.68
C LEU A 992 -16.79 19.44 -12.98
N LYS A 993 -17.48 18.29 -13.03
CA LYS A 993 -17.60 17.50 -14.26
C LYS A 993 -18.34 18.24 -15.36
N ASP A 994 -19.32 19.05 -14.99
CA ASP A 994 -20.05 19.85 -15.97
C ASP A 994 -19.20 21.02 -16.49
N ILE A 995 -18.38 21.63 -15.63
CA ILE A 995 -17.36 22.62 -16.04
C ILE A 995 -16.30 22.00 -16.95
N GLU A 996 -15.83 20.78 -16.66
CA GLU A 996 -14.87 20.06 -17.50
C GLU A 996 -15.40 19.91 -18.94
N LYS A 997 -16.67 19.55 -19.12
CA LYS A 997 -17.28 19.47 -20.46
C LYS A 997 -17.28 20.81 -21.18
N VAL A 998 -17.57 21.90 -20.46
CA VAL A 998 -17.56 23.26 -21.03
C VAL A 998 -16.16 23.63 -21.51
N ILE A 999 -15.13 23.41 -20.68
CA ILE A 999 -13.74 23.73 -21.02
C ILE A 999 -13.26 22.87 -22.20
N LEU A 1000 -13.55 21.57 -22.21
CA LEU A 1000 -13.18 20.67 -23.31
C LEU A 1000 -13.85 21.08 -24.63
N GLU A 1001 -15.10 21.55 -24.59
CA GLU A 1001 -15.77 22.05 -25.79
C GLU A 1001 -15.12 23.35 -26.29
N GLN A 1002 -14.83 24.29 -25.39
CA GLN A 1002 -14.18 25.56 -25.74
C GLN A 1002 -12.76 25.36 -26.25
N ASN A 1003 -12.01 24.39 -25.71
CA ASN A 1003 -10.65 24.09 -26.17
C ASN A 1003 -10.59 23.60 -27.62
N LYS A 1004 -11.70 23.17 -28.23
CA LYS A 1004 -11.75 22.83 -29.67
C LYS A 1004 -11.55 24.05 -30.58
N SER A 1005 -11.89 25.26 -30.12
CA SER A 1005 -11.75 26.50 -30.90
C SER A 1005 -10.60 27.40 -30.43
N ARG A 1006 -10.00 27.11 -29.26
CA ARG A 1006 -8.88 27.89 -28.72
C ARG A 1006 -7.55 27.46 -29.37
N VAL A 1007 -6.70 28.43 -29.68
CA VAL A 1007 -5.39 28.19 -30.29
C VAL A 1007 -4.28 28.90 -29.48
N PRO A 1008 -3.39 28.16 -28.80
CA PRO A 1008 -3.53 26.74 -28.43
C PRO A 1008 -4.66 26.53 -27.41
N GLY A 1009 -5.01 25.27 -27.15
CA GLY A 1009 -5.94 24.92 -26.07
C GLY A 1009 -5.42 25.36 -24.70
N TYR A 1010 -6.34 25.61 -23.76
CA TYR A 1010 -6.01 26.01 -22.38
C TYR A 1010 -6.55 24.96 -21.40
N ASP A 1011 -5.73 23.95 -21.09
CA ASP A 1011 -6.13 22.82 -20.24
C ASP A 1011 -5.71 22.98 -18.77
N TYR A 1012 -4.94 24.02 -18.42
CA TYR A 1012 -4.38 24.18 -17.07
C TYR A 1012 -5.46 24.32 -15.98
N LEU A 1013 -6.65 24.79 -16.35
CA LEU A 1013 -7.82 24.91 -15.48
C LEU A 1013 -8.92 23.90 -15.78
N ASN A 1014 -8.65 22.85 -16.56
CA ASN A 1014 -9.56 21.72 -16.62
C ASN A 1014 -9.66 21.09 -15.21
N PRO A 1015 -10.86 21.01 -14.59
CA PRO A 1015 -11.04 20.48 -13.24
C PRO A 1015 -10.41 19.10 -13.00
N ALA A 1016 -10.34 18.25 -14.03
CA ALA A 1016 -9.71 16.94 -13.95
C ALA A 1016 -8.18 17.01 -13.74
N LEU A 1017 -7.57 18.15 -14.03
CA LEU A 1017 -6.14 18.40 -13.97
C LEU A 1017 -5.73 19.39 -12.86
N VAL A 1018 -6.69 20.07 -12.22
CA VAL A 1018 -6.47 21.00 -11.10
C VAL A 1018 -6.39 20.20 -9.80
N PRO A 1019 -5.26 20.22 -9.05
CA PRO A 1019 -5.14 19.50 -7.78
C PRO A 1019 -5.94 20.15 -6.64
N ASN A 1020 -6.20 19.41 -5.57
CA ASN A 1020 -6.83 19.96 -4.37
C ASN A 1020 -5.93 20.94 -3.59
N SER A 1021 -4.62 20.70 -3.58
CA SER A 1021 -3.66 21.42 -2.74
C SER A 1021 -2.37 21.73 -3.48
N ILE A 1022 -1.61 22.64 -2.88
CA ILE A 1022 -0.24 22.97 -3.28
C ILE A 1022 0.70 21.90 -2.71
N SER A 1023 1.25 21.05 -3.59
CA SER A 1023 2.03 19.87 -3.19
C SER A 1023 3.32 19.66 -3.97
N ILE A 1024 3.66 20.56 -4.90
CA ILE A 1024 4.81 20.45 -5.80
C ILE A 1024 5.66 21.72 -5.79
#